data_AF-A0A536B6I9-F1
#
_entry.id   AF-A0A536B6I9-F1
#
_cell.length_a   1.000
_cell.length_b   1.000
_cell.length_c   1.000
_cell.angle_alpha   90.00
_cell.angle_beta   90.00
_cell.angle_gamma   90.00
#
_symmetry.space_group_name_H-M   'P 1'
#
loop_
_entity.id
_entity.type
_entity.pdbx_description
1 polymer ?
#
loop_
_entity_poly.entity_id
_entity_poly.type
_entity_poly.pdbx_seq_one_letter_code
_entity_poly.pdbx_strand_id
1 'polypeptide(L)'
;MAGRLFSKRQRRQRAVVAALAVLAVLFGALALVTQLFDTTLQTAIYDKAIDISPAQVKNQITIVAVDDLTITKYDVYPLPRRAYADLIRALRAQNPTVIALDVSFYDRSPSPEDDALLASAIKDAGNVILAMQGAGDGMLTDHSTKFGVVQLPIAQLSSVAAGLGSVNVTADPDGHVRDAQMRIEGPDGTTYYALPLLAAARQVRADVTKATFTGDRLVIPAPLGERVLPLNERGGMAVYYASRPATSTTEQQKLGFCTNPLEFCVVSMKDVIAGAVPRELILGRTVFVGFHSVSAVPDDYPVPNSVGRKMFGVEIWANTAQSIFTNRYPVLKQDFVTTLLQLLLVTLGGMLLVVRWRLWGFLGALGVLAAYIAGAYVLFSLQTQGEVGNGPVEVPSIGYVLPSAFWWVIGLGYLLFEEQLAVSRTQNTFGRFVTPAVARTIMDREETGQLALGGEDRRVTVLFGDIRGFTTISEGMTPAILLGHLNRYFDGMVTIVNRYEGSVNKYNGDNIMVIWGAPIEVADEARKAVECALEMQKWIQAERAKGGPDVSFGFGINTGHVVAGFLGALGRMEYTVIGDTANVASRLTSADIARRDQVACSAETLSELGSDVDYVDLGAIQVKGRAEPVACYQINRIGALANPNAAPAPQIRVASAAVAGSH
;
A
#
# COMPACT_ATOMS: atom_id res chain seq x y z
N MET A 1 -41.06 3.73 4.34
CA MET A 1 -40.16 4.75 3.73
C MET A 1 -38.67 4.43 3.92
N ALA A 2 -38.25 3.91 5.08
CA ALA A 2 -36.87 3.48 5.37
C ALA A 2 -36.27 2.48 4.35
N GLY A 3 -37.01 1.45 3.92
CA GLY A 3 -36.52 0.46 2.94
C GLY A 3 -36.14 1.02 1.56
N ARG A 4 -36.74 2.15 1.13
CA ARG A 4 -36.38 2.82 -0.14
C ARG A 4 -35.12 3.69 -0.02
N LEU A 5 -34.77 4.16 1.19
CA LEU A 5 -33.56 4.95 1.45
C LEU A 5 -32.33 4.03 1.56
N PHE A 6 -32.47 2.90 2.25
CA PHE A 6 -31.40 1.89 2.35
C PHE A 6 -31.05 1.27 0.99
N SER A 7 -32.04 1.01 0.13
CA SER A 7 -31.80 0.44 -1.21
C SER A 7 -31.14 1.43 -2.19
N LYS A 8 -31.45 2.73 -2.10
CA LYS A 8 -30.78 3.78 -2.89
C LYS A 8 -29.30 3.93 -2.49
N ARG A 9 -28.98 3.86 -1.19
CA ARG A 9 -27.61 3.93 -0.68
C ARG A 9 -26.78 2.75 -1.17
N GLN A 10 -27.28 1.52 -1.01
CA GLN A 10 -26.59 0.33 -1.49
C GLN A 10 -26.40 0.33 -3.01
N ARG A 11 -27.37 0.84 -3.79
CA ARG A 11 -27.21 1.00 -5.24
C ARG A 11 -26.11 2.00 -5.60
N ARG A 12 -26.04 3.15 -4.91
CA ARG A 12 -25.00 4.16 -5.15
C ARG A 12 -23.61 3.63 -4.82
N GLN A 13 -23.48 2.93 -3.68
CA GLN A 13 -22.23 2.27 -3.29
C GLN A 13 -21.74 1.28 -4.35
N ARG A 14 -22.62 0.38 -4.79
CA ARG A 14 -22.30 -0.59 -5.85
C ARG A 14 -21.90 0.09 -7.16
N ALA A 15 -22.56 1.20 -7.53
CA ALA A 15 -22.23 1.94 -8.74
C ALA A 15 -20.85 2.61 -8.67
N VAL A 16 -20.51 3.25 -7.53
CA VAL A 16 -19.19 3.87 -7.35
C VAL A 16 -18.09 2.82 -7.32
N VAL A 17 -18.30 1.71 -6.61
CA VAL A 17 -17.34 0.60 -6.59
C VAL A 17 -17.16 0.02 -8.00
N ALA A 18 -18.23 -0.18 -8.75
CA ALA A 18 -18.14 -0.65 -10.14
C ALA A 18 -17.36 0.34 -11.02
N ALA A 19 -17.60 1.65 -10.87
CA ALA A 19 -16.85 2.68 -11.59
C ALA A 19 -15.36 2.68 -11.21
N LEU A 20 -15.03 2.55 -9.93
CA LEU A 20 -13.64 2.43 -9.46
C LEU A 20 -12.96 1.17 -10.01
N ALA A 21 -13.67 0.05 -10.07
CA ALA A 21 -13.14 -1.18 -10.65
C ALA A 21 -12.90 -1.04 -12.17
N VAL A 22 -13.79 -0.36 -12.89
CA VAL A 22 -13.59 -0.06 -14.32
C VAL A 22 -12.38 0.86 -14.52
N LEU A 23 -12.25 1.92 -13.71
CA LEU A 23 -11.09 2.82 -13.76
C LEU A 23 -9.79 2.07 -13.45
N ALA A 24 -9.82 1.14 -12.48
CA ALA A 24 -8.68 0.30 -12.15
C ALA A 24 -8.20 -0.55 -13.32
N VAL A 25 -9.15 -1.23 -13.99
CA VAL A 25 -8.84 -2.06 -15.16
C VAL A 25 -8.35 -1.20 -16.32
N LEU A 26 -8.98 -0.05 -16.58
CA LEU A 26 -8.53 0.86 -17.65
C LEU A 26 -7.13 1.42 -17.40
N PHE A 27 -6.85 1.83 -16.16
CA PHE A 27 -5.52 2.30 -15.78
C PHE A 27 -4.48 1.19 -15.91
N GLY A 28 -4.77 -0.02 -15.43
CA GLY A 28 -3.84 -1.14 -15.55
C GLY A 28 -3.65 -1.60 -17.01
N ALA A 29 -4.69 -1.58 -17.84
CA ALA A 29 -4.58 -1.85 -19.27
C ALA A 29 -3.72 -0.78 -19.98
N LEU A 30 -3.92 0.50 -19.65
CA LEU A 30 -3.08 1.58 -20.15
C LEU A 30 -1.62 1.40 -19.73
N ALA A 31 -1.37 1.11 -18.45
CA ALA A 31 -0.03 0.85 -17.93
C ALA A 31 0.65 -0.34 -18.61
N LEU A 32 -0.10 -1.38 -18.96
CA LEU A 32 0.39 -2.53 -19.71
C LEU A 32 0.73 -2.16 -21.17
N VAL A 33 -0.12 -1.38 -21.84
CA VAL A 33 0.13 -0.91 -23.22
C VAL A 33 1.34 0.02 -23.29
N THR A 34 1.49 0.92 -22.32
CA THR A 34 2.60 1.87 -22.24
C THR A 34 3.85 1.28 -21.59
N GLN A 35 3.85 0.00 -21.21
CA GLN A 35 4.97 -0.67 -20.53
C GLN A 35 5.48 0.08 -19.28
N LEU A 36 4.56 0.70 -18.52
CA LEU A 36 4.89 1.64 -17.44
C LEU A 36 5.73 0.97 -16.33
N PHE A 37 5.51 -0.31 -16.07
CA PHE A 37 6.16 -1.08 -15.01
C PHE A 37 7.26 -2.03 -15.52
N ASP A 38 7.53 -2.04 -16.83
CA ASP A 38 8.36 -3.05 -17.49
C ASP A 38 9.85 -2.92 -17.14
N THR A 39 10.30 -1.73 -16.74
CA THR A 39 11.74 -1.45 -16.56
C THR A 39 12.24 -1.44 -15.11
N THR A 40 11.36 -1.20 -14.12
CA THR A 40 11.79 -1.05 -12.71
C THR A 40 11.20 -2.10 -11.78
N LEU A 41 9.90 -2.38 -11.90
CA LEU A 41 9.22 -3.33 -11.01
C LEU A 41 9.43 -4.77 -11.49
N GLN A 42 9.34 -5.01 -12.81
CA GLN A 42 9.57 -6.34 -13.38
C GLN A 42 11.02 -6.81 -13.21
N THR A 43 11.99 -5.92 -13.37
CA THR A 43 13.41 -6.21 -13.14
C THR A 43 13.70 -6.56 -11.67
N ALA A 44 13.08 -5.86 -10.71
CA ALA A 44 13.20 -6.20 -9.29
C ALA A 44 12.54 -7.56 -8.96
N ILE A 45 11.38 -7.86 -9.54
CA ILE A 45 10.70 -9.16 -9.38
C ILE A 45 11.57 -10.29 -9.95
N TYR A 46 12.15 -10.05 -11.12
CA TYR A 46 13.06 -10.96 -11.77
C TYR A 46 14.31 -11.24 -10.94
N ASP A 47 14.97 -10.20 -10.45
CA ASP A 47 16.17 -10.36 -9.64
C ASP A 47 15.86 -11.18 -8.39
N LYS A 48 14.71 -10.90 -7.76
CA LYS A 48 14.27 -11.70 -6.62
C LYS A 48 13.97 -13.14 -7.00
N ALA A 49 13.38 -13.39 -8.17
CA ALA A 49 13.09 -14.73 -8.65
C ALA A 49 14.37 -15.55 -8.87
N ILE A 50 15.42 -14.94 -9.45
CA ILE A 50 16.72 -15.59 -9.63
C ILE A 50 17.40 -15.86 -8.27
N ASP A 51 17.36 -14.90 -7.35
CA ASP A 51 17.98 -15.03 -6.02
C ASP A 51 17.39 -16.18 -5.19
N ILE A 52 16.06 -16.34 -5.19
CA ILE A 52 15.37 -17.34 -4.36
C ILE A 52 15.22 -18.72 -5.02
N SER A 53 15.43 -18.83 -6.34
CA SER A 53 15.22 -20.09 -7.06
C SER A 53 16.55 -20.83 -7.22
N PRO A 54 16.79 -21.91 -6.47
CA PRO A 54 18.03 -22.66 -6.56
C PRO A 54 18.05 -23.43 -7.89
N ALA A 55 18.73 -22.85 -8.88
CA ALA A 55 19.08 -23.54 -10.11
C ALA A 55 20.25 -24.48 -9.84
N GLN A 56 20.25 -25.65 -10.48
CA GLN A 56 21.45 -26.48 -10.57
C GLN A 56 22.17 -26.18 -11.88
N VAL A 57 23.46 -25.87 -11.77
CA VAL A 57 24.37 -25.81 -12.91
C VAL A 57 24.51 -27.23 -13.47
N LYS A 58 24.30 -27.40 -14.78
CA LYS A 58 24.53 -28.69 -15.43
C LYS A 58 26.01 -28.82 -15.73
N ASN A 59 26.58 -30.00 -15.45
CA ASN A 59 27.99 -30.34 -15.70
C ASN A 59 28.31 -30.52 -17.20
N GLN A 60 27.92 -29.55 -18.03
CA GLN A 60 28.16 -29.53 -19.48
C GLN A 60 29.05 -28.36 -19.90
N ILE A 61 29.33 -27.42 -18.99
CA ILE A 61 30.18 -26.25 -19.23
C ILE A 61 31.40 -26.33 -18.34
N THR A 62 32.55 -25.89 -18.84
CA THR A 62 33.73 -25.62 -18.03
C THR A 62 34.39 -24.34 -18.50
N ILE A 63 34.72 -23.48 -17.55
CA ILE A 63 35.34 -22.18 -17.79
C ILE A 63 36.84 -22.36 -17.58
N VAL A 64 37.63 -22.03 -18.60
CA VAL A 64 39.08 -21.94 -18.51
C VAL A 64 39.43 -20.46 -18.32
N ALA A 65 39.81 -20.14 -17.10
CA ALA A 65 40.10 -18.79 -16.67
C ALA A 65 41.51 -18.36 -17.08
N VAL A 66 41.60 -17.22 -17.75
CA VAL A 66 42.81 -16.39 -17.76
C VAL A 66 42.83 -15.63 -16.43
N ASP A 67 43.38 -16.29 -15.41
CA ASP A 67 43.46 -15.82 -14.04
C ASP A 67 44.82 -15.22 -13.69
N ASP A 68 44.94 -14.66 -12.48
CA ASP A 68 46.20 -14.07 -11.98
C ASP A 68 47.36 -15.08 -12.01
N LEU A 69 47.09 -16.36 -11.74
CA LEU A 69 48.10 -17.43 -11.80
C LEU A 69 48.66 -17.61 -13.22
N THR A 70 47.82 -17.49 -14.23
CA THR A 70 48.21 -17.54 -15.64
C THR A 70 49.00 -16.29 -16.00
N ILE A 71 48.53 -15.11 -15.61
CA ILE A 71 49.21 -13.84 -15.89
C ILE A 71 50.60 -13.81 -15.26
N THR A 72 50.74 -14.19 -13.98
CA THR A 72 52.03 -14.29 -13.30
C THR A 72 52.97 -15.31 -13.95
N LYS A 73 52.44 -16.40 -14.53
CA LYS A 73 53.28 -17.40 -15.21
C LYS A 73 53.94 -16.84 -16.47
N TYR A 74 53.24 -16.01 -17.24
CA TYR A 74 53.76 -15.44 -18.48
C TYR A 74 54.48 -14.11 -18.27
N ASP A 75 54.25 -13.44 -17.13
CA ASP A 75 54.85 -12.15 -16.75
C ASP A 75 54.70 -11.05 -17.81
N VAL A 76 53.65 -11.16 -18.63
CA VAL A 76 53.35 -10.23 -19.72
C VAL A 76 51.85 -10.18 -19.95
N TYR A 77 51.35 -8.97 -20.23
CA TYR A 77 49.98 -8.74 -20.69
C TYR A 77 49.97 -7.69 -21.80
N PRO A 78 49.20 -7.87 -22.90
CA PRO A 78 48.40 -9.04 -23.26
C PRO A 78 49.20 -10.33 -23.41
N LEU A 79 48.56 -11.49 -23.18
CA LEU A 79 49.22 -12.81 -23.34
C LEU A 79 49.65 -13.04 -24.80
N PRO A 80 50.81 -13.67 -25.05
CA PRO A 80 51.26 -13.99 -26.40
C PRO A 80 50.32 -15.00 -27.08
N ARG A 81 50.18 -14.94 -28.41
CA ARG A 81 49.27 -15.84 -29.16
C ARG A 81 49.66 -17.30 -29.01
N ARG A 82 50.96 -17.57 -28.82
CA ARG A 82 51.47 -18.90 -28.48
C ARG A 82 50.82 -19.51 -27.24
N ALA A 83 50.53 -18.72 -26.20
CA ALA A 83 49.87 -19.23 -24.99
C ALA A 83 48.47 -19.79 -25.30
N TYR A 84 47.70 -19.09 -26.14
CA TYR A 84 46.39 -19.55 -26.60
C TYR A 84 46.50 -20.75 -27.54
N ALA A 85 47.53 -20.81 -28.38
CA ALA A 85 47.78 -21.97 -29.24
C ALA A 85 48.08 -23.24 -28.41
N ASP A 86 48.91 -23.11 -27.37
CA ASP A 86 49.24 -24.20 -26.45
C ASP A 86 48.00 -24.65 -25.65
N LEU A 87 47.15 -23.70 -25.22
CA LEU A 87 45.86 -24.00 -24.60
C LEU A 87 44.95 -24.80 -25.54
N ILE A 88 44.76 -24.34 -26.78
CA ILE A 88 43.87 -25.02 -27.75
C ILE A 88 44.37 -26.44 -28.03
N ARG A 89 45.69 -26.64 -28.13
CA ARG A 89 46.28 -27.98 -28.30
C ARG A 89 46.05 -28.87 -27.08
N ALA A 90 46.22 -28.34 -25.87
CA ALA A 90 45.96 -29.06 -24.63
C ALA A 90 44.47 -29.44 -24.50
N LEU A 91 43.56 -28.52 -24.80
CA LEU A 91 42.12 -28.77 -24.81
C LEU A 91 41.73 -29.80 -25.87
N ARG A 92 42.25 -29.68 -27.10
CA ARG A 92 41.98 -30.63 -28.19
C ARG A 92 42.30 -32.08 -27.77
N ALA A 93 43.40 -32.30 -27.06
CA ALA A 93 43.77 -33.62 -26.56
C ALA A 93 42.75 -34.22 -25.58
N GLN A 94 41.94 -33.38 -24.91
CA GLN A 94 40.89 -33.79 -23.97
C GLN A 94 39.51 -33.94 -24.62
N ASN A 95 39.36 -33.59 -25.89
CA ASN A 95 38.15 -33.76 -26.72
C ASN A 95 36.89 -33.03 -26.20
N PRO A 96 36.93 -31.69 -26.00
CA PRO A 96 35.73 -30.89 -25.75
C PRO A 96 34.85 -30.83 -27.01
N THR A 97 33.56 -30.58 -26.84
CA THR A 97 32.65 -30.42 -27.98
C THR A 97 32.89 -29.09 -28.71
N VAL A 98 33.11 -28.02 -27.94
CA VAL A 98 33.32 -26.66 -28.44
C VAL A 98 34.34 -25.95 -27.55
N ILE A 99 35.19 -25.13 -28.15
CA ILE A 99 36.07 -24.18 -27.46
C ILE A 99 35.67 -22.77 -27.88
N ALA A 100 35.02 -22.02 -27.00
CA ALA A 100 34.60 -20.64 -27.23
C ALA A 100 35.59 -19.69 -26.56
N LEU A 101 36.33 -18.91 -27.35
CA LEU A 101 37.30 -17.94 -26.83
C LEU A 101 36.65 -16.56 -26.75
N ASP A 102 36.39 -16.13 -25.51
CA ASP A 102 36.04 -14.76 -25.15
C ASP A 102 37.32 -13.94 -24.95
N VAL A 103 38.08 -13.79 -26.06
CA VAL A 103 39.35 -13.06 -26.10
C VAL A 103 39.43 -12.31 -27.42
N SER A 104 39.81 -11.03 -27.35
CA SER A 104 39.91 -10.15 -28.51
C SER A 104 41.19 -10.43 -29.33
N PHE A 105 40.99 -10.81 -30.59
CA PHE A 105 42.06 -11.05 -31.57
C PHE A 105 42.00 -10.06 -32.76
N TYR A 106 41.64 -8.79 -32.50
CA TYR A 106 41.40 -7.77 -33.54
C TYR A 106 42.70 -7.26 -34.19
N ASP A 107 43.77 -7.18 -33.41
CA ASP A 107 45.08 -6.74 -33.86
C ASP A 107 46.04 -7.89 -34.14
N ARG A 108 46.94 -7.67 -35.09
CA ARG A 108 48.04 -8.60 -35.41
C ARG A 108 49.00 -8.70 -34.23
N SER A 109 49.54 -9.90 -34.02
CA SER A 109 50.62 -10.11 -33.08
C SER A 109 51.89 -9.35 -33.52
N PRO A 110 52.71 -8.82 -32.58
CA PRO A 110 54.04 -8.30 -32.88
C PRO A 110 54.94 -9.34 -33.57
N SER A 111 54.68 -10.63 -33.34
CA SER A 111 55.31 -11.75 -34.02
C SER A 111 54.32 -12.43 -34.97
N PRO A 112 54.49 -12.33 -36.30
CA PRO A 112 53.62 -12.99 -37.27
C PRO A 112 53.61 -14.53 -37.16
N GLU A 113 54.68 -15.13 -36.66
CA GLU A 113 54.75 -16.58 -36.41
C GLU A 113 53.74 -17.02 -35.35
N ASP A 114 53.49 -16.15 -34.37
CA ASP A 114 52.57 -16.38 -33.26
C ASP A 114 51.09 -16.41 -33.75
N ASP A 115 50.73 -15.55 -34.70
CA ASP A 115 49.43 -15.58 -35.37
C ASP A 115 49.26 -16.86 -36.20
N ALA A 116 50.32 -17.29 -36.91
CA ALA A 116 50.30 -18.54 -37.69
C ALA A 116 50.19 -19.78 -36.80
N LEU A 117 50.87 -19.81 -35.66
CA LEU A 117 50.79 -20.89 -34.68
C LEU A 117 49.38 -21.03 -34.11
N LEU A 118 48.75 -19.90 -33.77
CA LEU A 118 47.38 -19.88 -33.27
C LEU A 118 46.38 -20.30 -34.36
N ALA A 119 46.54 -19.81 -35.59
CA ALA A 119 45.70 -20.21 -36.73
C ALA A 119 45.77 -21.72 -36.97
N SER A 120 46.97 -22.32 -36.90
CA SER A 120 47.14 -23.78 -37.00
C SER A 120 46.41 -24.51 -35.88
N ALA A 121 46.58 -24.07 -34.63
CA ALA A 121 45.91 -24.71 -33.50
C ALA A 121 44.38 -24.66 -33.60
N ILE A 122 43.83 -23.52 -34.03
CA ILE A 122 42.39 -23.32 -34.28
C ILE A 122 41.90 -24.29 -35.36
N LYS A 123 42.61 -24.32 -36.50
CA LYS A 123 42.29 -25.19 -37.63
C LYS A 123 42.34 -26.66 -37.25
N ASP A 124 43.36 -27.08 -36.52
CA ASP A 124 43.57 -28.47 -36.10
C ASP A 124 42.51 -28.94 -35.09
N ALA A 125 42.03 -28.04 -34.22
CA ALA A 125 40.95 -28.32 -33.29
C ALA A 125 39.59 -28.41 -34.00
N GLY A 126 39.32 -27.54 -34.97
CA GLY A 126 38.14 -27.60 -35.85
C GLY A 126 36.79 -27.23 -35.18
N ASN A 127 36.77 -27.00 -33.87
CA ASN A 127 35.58 -26.68 -33.08
C ASN A 127 35.70 -25.37 -32.28
N VAL A 128 36.64 -24.51 -32.68
CA VAL A 128 36.92 -23.24 -32.00
C VAL A 128 36.04 -22.11 -32.52
N ILE A 129 35.40 -21.37 -31.62
CA ILE A 129 34.63 -20.16 -31.92
C ILE A 129 35.38 -18.96 -31.35
N LEU A 130 35.54 -17.91 -32.16
CA LEU A 130 36.23 -16.69 -31.74
C LEU A 130 35.24 -15.56 -31.44
N ALA A 131 35.56 -14.76 -30.44
CA ALA A 131 34.82 -13.54 -30.12
C ALA A 131 34.98 -12.47 -31.21
N MET A 132 33.90 -11.74 -31.44
CA MET A 132 33.83 -10.50 -32.22
C MET A 132 32.90 -9.53 -31.51
N GLN A 133 32.96 -8.24 -31.83
CA GLN A 133 32.06 -7.27 -31.21
C GLN A 133 31.63 -6.15 -32.15
N GLY A 134 30.40 -5.70 -31.99
CA GLY A 134 29.98 -4.39 -32.47
C GLY A 134 30.66 -3.29 -31.67
N ALA A 135 31.14 -2.25 -32.34
CA ALA A 135 31.84 -1.13 -31.72
C ALA A 135 31.15 0.21 -32.03
N GLY A 136 31.19 1.11 -31.05
CA GLY A 136 30.52 2.41 -31.10
C GLY A 136 29.04 2.34 -30.74
N ASP A 137 28.31 3.43 -31.02
CA ASP A 137 26.88 3.52 -30.74
C ASP A 137 26.09 2.61 -31.69
N GLY A 138 25.30 1.71 -31.09
CA GLY A 138 24.39 0.83 -31.82
C GLY A 138 23.05 1.52 -32.10
N MET A 139 22.51 1.32 -33.29
CA MET A 139 21.15 1.73 -33.64
C MET A 139 20.21 0.53 -33.52
N LEU A 140 19.12 0.69 -32.77
CA LEU A 140 18.10 -0.35 -32.63
C LEU A 140 17.43 -0.63 -33.97
N THR A 141 17.40 -1.90 -34.34
CA THR A 141 16.64 -2.45 -35.47
C THR A 141 15.61 -3.45 -34.92
N ASP A 142 14.84 -4.09 -35.80
CA ASP A 142 13.85 -5.09 -35.38
C ASP A 142 14.52 -6.22 -34.57
N HIS A 143 14.31 -6.28 -33.26
CA HIS A 143 14.89 -7.28 -32.33
C HIS A 143 16.41 -7.48 -32.51
N SER A 144 17.15 -6.40 -32.75
CA SER A 144 18.59 -6.42 -33.00
C SER A 144 19.20 -5.03 -32.78
N THR A 145 20.53 -4.98 -32.71
CA THR A 145 21.28 -3.72 -32.65
C THR A 145 22.28 -3.69 -33.79
N LYS A 146 22.17 -2.67 -34.65
CA LYS A 146 23.07 -2.44 -35.78
C LYS A 146 24.22 -1.53 -35.37
N PHE A 147 25.45 -1.99 -35.57
CA PHE A 147 26.65 -1.24 -35.26
C PHE A 147 27.28 -0.66 -36.53
N GLY A 148 27.75 0.58 -36.45
CA GLY A 148 28.47 1.25 -37.54
C GLY A 148 29.87 0.66 -37.79
N VAL A 149 30.43 -0.02 -36.80
CA VAL A 149 31.71 -0.74 -36.90
C VAL A 149 31.58 -2.09 -36.22
N VAL A 150 32.19 -3.10 -36.82
CA VAL A 150 32.31 -4.44 -36.24
C VAL A 150 33.78 -4.81 -36.20
N GLN A 151 34.26 -5.19 -35.01
CA GLN A 151 35.62 -5.65 -34.78
C GLN A 151 35.66 -7.18 -34.90
N LEU A 152 36.31 -7.65 -35.97
CA LEU A 152 36.48 -9.07 -36.26
C LEU A 152 37.91 -9.50 -35.89
N PRO A 153 38.12 -10.77 -35.51
CA PRO A 153 39.45 -11.33 -35.45
C PRO A 153 40.19 -11.17 -36.78
N ILE A 154 41.52 -10.99 -36.73
CA ILE A 154 42.34 -10.90 -37.93
C ILE A 154 42.00 -12.02 -38.92
N ALA A 155 42.03 -11.71 -40.23
CA ALA A 155 41.59 -12.62 -41.29
C ALA A 155 42.21 -14.02 -41.22
N GLN A 156 43.47 -14.12 -40.78
CA GLN A 156 44.20 -15.39 -40.61
C GLN A 156 43.56 -16.31 -39.56
N LEU A 157 42.92 -15.75 -38.53
CA LEU A 157 42.25 -16.52 -37.47
C LEU A 157 40.77 -16.71 -37.80
N SER A 158 40.07 -15.68 -38.27
CA SER A 158 38.64 -15.77 -38.58
C SER A 158 38.31 -16.71 -39.74
N SER A 159 39.21 -16.85 -40.73
CA SER A 159 39.02 -17.78 -41.86
C SER A 159 39.14 -19.26 -41.51
N VAL A 160 39.81 -19.59 -40.39
CA VAL A 160 39.98 -20.98 -39.91
C VAL A 160 39.15 -21.29 -38.68
N ALA A 161 38.55 -20.28 -38.06
CA ALA A 161 37.63 -20.43 -36.95
C ALA A 161 36.36 -21.16 -37.42
N ALA A 162 35.83 -21.97 -36.53
CA ALA A 162 34.63 -22.72 -36.81
C ALA A 162 33.36 -21.85 -36.65
N GLY A 163 33.48 -20.65 -36.10
CA GLY A 163 32.45 -19.61 -36.08
C GLY A 163 32.96 -18.31 -35.45
N LEU A 164 32.26 -17.21 -35.68
CA LEU A 164 32.50 -15.91 -35.05
C LEU A 164 31.27 -15.51 -34.24
N GLY A 165 31.44 -15.32 -32.94
CA GLY A 165 30.34 -15.05 -32.01
C GLY A 165 30.45 -13.67 -31.37
N SER A 166 29.34 -12.91 -31.33
CA SER A 166 29.34 -11.60 -30.70
C SER A 166 29.43 -11.70 -29.17
N VAL A 167 30.19 -10.77 -28.56
CA VAL A 167 30.38 -10.67 -27.09
C VAL A 167 29.96 -9.30 -26.55
N ASN A 168 28.96 -8.68 -27.17
CA ASN A 168 28.45 -7.39 -26.72
C ASN A 168 27.65 -7.54 -25.42
N VAL A 169 28.19 -7.00 -24.33
CA VAL A 169 27.50 -6.89 -23.04
C VAL A 169 26.71 -5.59 -23.01
N THR A 170 25.42 -5.69 -22.69
CA THR A 170 24.54 -4.54 -22.50
C THR A 170 24.02 -4.56 -21.07
N ALA A 171 24.41 -3.57 -20.28
CA ALA A 171 23.88 -3.38 -18.94
C ALA A 171 22.58 -2.55 -18.97
N ASP A 172 21.70 -2.83 -18.02
CA ASP A 172 20.52 -2.01 -17.74
C ASP A 172 20.92 -0.65 -17.16
N PRO A 173 20.00 0.34 -17.09
CA PRO A 173 20.28 1.66 -16.52
C PRO A 173 20.81 1.64 -15.08
N ASP A 174 20.55 0.56 -14.33
CA ASP A 174 21.05 0.34 -12.96
C ASP A 174 22.39 -0.42 -12.92
N GLY A 175 23.01 -0.66 -14.09
CA GLY A 175 24.29 -1.32 -14.26
C GLY A 175 24.26 -2.84 -14.26
N HIS A 176 23.13 -3.48 -13.96
CA HIS A 176 23.04 -4.94 -13.95
C HIS A 176 22.92 -5.51 -15.35
N VAL A 177 23.56 -6.65 -15.60
CA VAL A 177 23.41 -7.38 -16.86
C VAL A 177 22.33 -8.44 -16.67
N ARG A 178 21.12 -8.19 -17.17
CA ARG A 178 19.98 -9.14 -17.11
C ARG A 178 19.78 -9.91 -18.40
N ASP A 179 20.10 -9.28 -19.53
CA ASP A 179 19.95 -9.82 -20.86
C ASP A 179 21.30 -10.04 -21.55
N ALA A 180 21.39 -11.10 -22.35
CA ALA A 180 22.51 -11.34 -23.25
C ALA A 180 22.07 -11.07 -24.70
N GLN A 181 22.81 -10.22 -25.41
CA GLN A 181 22.55 -9.86 -26.80
C GLN A 181 22.70 -11.10 -27.71
N MET A 182 21.61 -11.64 -28.26
CA MET A 182 21.62 -12.90 -29.02
C MET A 182 22.03 -12.73 -30.48
N ARG A 183 21.84 -11.54 -31.03
CA ARG A 183 22.27 -11.17 -32.38
C ARG A 183 22.61 -9.69 -32.48
N ILE A 184 23.51 -9.35 -33.39
CA ILE A 184 23.82 -7.98 -33.78
C ILE A 184 23.90 -7.89 -35.31
N GLU A 185 23.77 -6.68 -35.85
CA GLU A 185 23.94 -6.41 -37.27
C GLU A 185 25.20 -5.59 -37.53
N GLY A 186 25.97 -6.00 -38.54
CA GLY A 186 27.08 -5.21 -39.07
C GLY A 186 26.62 -4.04 -39.94
N PRO A 187 27.56 -3.21 -40.41
CA PRO A 187 27.25 -2.02 -41.20
C PRO A 187 26.53 -2.35 -42.51
N ASP A 188 26.89 -3.50 -43.09
CA ASP A 188 26.36 -4.12 -44.31
C ASP A 188 25.04 -4.89 -44.09
N GLY A 189 24.52 -4.95 -42.85
CA GLY A 189 23.33 -5.73 -42.50
C GLY A 189 23.62 -7.21 -42.26
N THR A 190 24.88 -7.64 -42.25
CA THR A 190 25.24 -9.02 -41.91
C THR A 190 24.88 -9.30 -40.45
N THR A 191 24.11 -10.37 -40.22
CA THR A 191 23.73 -10.80 -38.86
C THR A 191 24.83 -11.65 -38.24
N TYR A 192 25.25 -11.30 -37.03
CA TYR A 192 26.18 -12.07 -36.21
C TYR A 192 25.45 -12.54 -34.95
N TYR A 193 25.54 -13.84 -34.66
CA TYR A 193 24.95 -14.44 -33.46
C TYR A 193 25.92 -14.41 -32.29
N ALA A 194 25.39 -14.43 -31.07
CA ALA A 194 26.17 -14.39 -29.84
C ALA A 194 27.12 -15.59 -29.69
N LEU A 195 28.30 -15.35 -29.12
CA LEU A 195 29.24 -16.40 -28.72
C LEU A 195 28.57 -17.52 -27.90
N PRO A 196 27.82 -17.23 -26.81
CA PRO A 196 27.13 -18.28 -26.06
C PRO A 196 26.07 -19.03 -26.87
N LEU A 197 25.40 -18.36 -27.83
CA LEU A 197 24.39 -18.99 -28.68
C LEU A 197 25.03 -19.99 -29.65
N LEU A 198 26.11 -19.63 -30.32
CA LEU A 198 26.83 -20.51 -31.23
C LEU A 198 27.46 -21.69 -30.49
N ALA A 199 28.05 -21.44 -29.32
CA ALA A 199 28.59 -22.48 -28.46
C ALA A 199 27.49 -23.45 -28.02
N ALA A 200 26.34 -22.90 -27.61
CA ALA A 200 25.24 -23.72 -27.14
C ALA A 200 24.63 -24.57 -28.28
N ALA A 201 24.37 -23.95 -29.42
CA ALA A 201 23.80 -24.61 -30.59
C ALA A 201 24.64 -25.83 -31.01
N ARG A 202 25.97 -25.71 -31.01
CA ARG A 202 26.85 -26.84 -31.34
C ARG A 202 26.77 -27.99 -30.35
N GLN A 203 26.76 -27.70 -29.05
CA GLN A 203 26.66 -28.73 -28.02
C GLN A 203 25.33 -29.50 -28.12
N VAL A 204 24.23 -28.83 -28.44
CA VAL A 204 22.92 -29.48 -28.65
C VAL A 204 22.67 -29.92 -30.10
N ARG A 205 23.66 -29.76 -30.99
CA ARG A 205 23.58 -30.02 -32.43
C ARG A 205 22.42 -29.31 -33.14
N ALA A 206 22.08 -28.11 -32.68
CA ALA A 206 21.12 -27.22 -33.31
C ALA A 206 21.74 -26.49 -34.51
N ASP A 207 20.91 -26.19 -35.50
CA ASP A 207 21.32 -25.53 -36.74
C ASP A 207 20.87 -24.07 -36.74
N VAL A 208 21.77 -23.16 -36.33
CA VAL A 208 21.48 -21.72 -36.24
C VAL A 208 21.21 -21.09 -37.61
N THR A 209 21.66 -21.71 -38.70
CA THR A 209 21.41 -21.20 -40.07
C THR A 209 19.94 -21.35 -40.49
N LYS A 210 19.21 -22.24 -39.82
CA LYS A 210 17.77 -22.46 -40.01
C LYS A 210 16.93 -21.75 -38.96
N ALA A 211 17.51 -20.83 -38.21
CA ALA A 211 16.77 -20.09 -37.20
C ALA A 211 15.69 -19.21 -37.86
N THR A 212 14.50 -19.21 -37.29
CA THR A 212 13.36 -18.41 -37.78
C THR A 212 12.85 -17.50 -36.68
N PHE A 213 12.29 -16.35 -37.07
CA PHE A 213 11.61 -15.43 -36.17
C PHE A 213 10.11 -15.67 -36.22
N THR A 214 9.49 -15.85 -35.05
CA THR A 214 8.03 -15.96 -34.90
C THR A 214 7.58 -15.00 -33.80
N GLY A 215 7.15 -13.80 -34.19
CA GLY A 215 6.95 -12.69 -33.24
C GLY A 215 8.28 -12.34 -32.55
N ASP A 216 8.24 -12.20 -31.23
CA ASP A 216 9.40 -11.83 -30.41
C ASP A 216 10.28 -13.05 -30.03
N ARG A 217 10.24 -14.14 -30.83
CA ARG A 217 10.90 -15.41 -30.53
C ARG A 217 11.81 -15.87 -31.67
N LEU A 218 13.05 -16.17 -31.33
CA LEU A 218 14.02 -16.84 -32.20
C LEU A 218 13.91 -18.36 -32.00
N VAL A 219 13.40 -19.06 -33.01
CA VAL A 219 13.22 -20.51 -32.99
C VAL A 219 14.37 -21.18 -33.74
N ILE A 220 15.11 -22.07 -33.06
CA ILE A 220 16.24 -22.79 -33.62
C ILE A 220 15.95 -24.29 -33.61
N PRO A 221 15.92 -24.95 -34.78
CA PRO A 221 15.72 -26.40 -34.85
C PRO A 221 16.88 -27.16 -34.19
N ALA A 222 16.55 -28.10 -33.30
CA ALA A 222 17.52 -29.02 -32.70
C ALA A 222 16.98 -30.47 -32.66
N PRO A 223 17.85 -31.49 -32.66
CA PRO A 223 17.44 -32.90 -32.65
C PRO A 223 16.58 -33.31 -31.45
N LEU A 224 16.73 -32.62 -30.32
CA LEU A 224 16.02 -32.88 -29.06
C LEU A 224 14.91 -31.84 -28.79
N GLY A 225 14.29 -31.34 -29.86
CA GLY A 225 13.25 -30.31 -29.82
C GLY A 225 13.80 -28.91 -30.07
N GLU A 226 12.94 -28.04 -30.61
CA GLU A 226 13.28 -26.64 -30.92
C GLU A 226 13.75 -25.88 -29.67
N ARG A 227 14.66 -24.93 -29.87
CA ARG A 227 15.05 -23.94 -28.86
C ARG A 227 14.37 -22.62 -29.21
N VAL A 228 13.58 -22.07 -28.29
CA VAL A 228 12.65 -20.95 -28.58
C VAL A 228 13.04 -19.72 -27.75
N LEU A 229 14.06 -18.98 -28.16
CA LEU A 229 14.62 -17.89 -27.37
C LEU A 229 13.73 -16.64 -27.47
N PRO A 230 13.11 -16.16 -26.38
CA PRO A 230 12.39 -14.90 -26.35
C PRO A 230 13.42 -13.76 -26.41
N LEU A 231 13.22 -12.84 -27.34
CA LEU A 231 14.08 -11.69 -27.51
C LEU A 231 13.32 -10.42 -27.15
N ASN A 232 13.97 -9.51 -26.43
CA ASN A 232 13.50 -8.15 -26.26
C ASN A 232 13.67 -7.34 -27.56
N GLU A 233 13.16 -6.11 -27.58
CA GLU A 233 13.26 -5.21 -28.75
C GLU A 233 14.69 -4.94 -29.21
N ARG A 234 15.69 -5.07 -28.30
CA ARG A 234 17.10 -4.89 -28.63
C ARG A 234 17.75 -6.15 -29.21
N GLY A 235 17.08 -7.30 -29.16
CA GLY A 235 17.63 -8.61 -29.53
C GLY A 235 18.33 -9.35 -28.37
N GLY A 236 18.09 -8.93 -27.14
CA GLY A 236 18.60 -9.56 -25.92
C GLY A 236 17.66 -10.65 -25.39
N MET A 237 18.22 -11.73 -24.86
CA MET A 237 17.50 -12.78 -24.15
C MET A 237 17.82 -12.70 -22.65
N ALA A 238 16.79 -12.73 -21.80
CA ALA A 238 16.97 -12.78 -20.36
C ALA A 238 17.76 -14.03 -19.92
N VAL A 239 18.76 -13.82 -19.07
CA VAL A 239 19.71 -14.85 -18.67
C VAL A 239 19.31 -15.42 -17.31
N TYR A 240 18.90 -16.69 -17.24
CA TYR A 240 18.41 -17.33 -16.01
C TYR A 240 19.41 -17.35 -14.82
N TYR A 241 20.69 -17.02 -15.04
CA TYR A 241 21.76 -17.01 -14.01
C TYR A 241 21.69 -18.21 -13.05
N ALA A 242 21.86 -19.41 -13.63
CA ALA A 242 21.85 -20.65 -12.86
C ALA A 242 23.03 -20.77 -11.88
N SER A 243 24.15 -20.14 -12.19
CA SER A 243 25.33 -20.08 -11.33
C SER A 243 25.39 -18.74 -10.60
N ARG A 244 25.83 -18.77 -9.34
CA ARG A 244 26.36 -17.56 -8.67
C ARG A 244 27.76 -17.25 -9.19
N PRO A 245 28.30 -16.04 -8.93
CA PRO A 245 29.68 -15.71 -9.26
C PRO A 245 30.64 -16.74 -8.64
N ALA A 246 31.49 -17.32 -9.47
CA ALA A 246 32.37 -18.40 -9.08
C ALA A 246 33.41 -17.96 -8.03
N THR A 247 33.79 -18.90 -7.17
CA THR A 247 34.98 -18.78 -6.33
C THR A 247 36.26 -18.76 -7.18
N SER A 248 37.36 -18.25 -6.62
CA SER A 248 38.61 -18.17 -7.39
C SER A 248 39.10 -19.57 -7.78
N THR A 249 39.83 -19.67 -8.89
CA THR A 249 40.43 -20.92 -9.38
C THR A 249 41.23 -21.64 -8.30
N THR A 250 41.96 -20.90 -7.46
CA THR A 250 42.74 -21.43 -6.33
C THR A 250 41.84 -22.08 -5.26
N GLU A 251 40.72 -21.46 -4.91
CA GLU A 251 39.79 -22.03 -3.93
C GLU A 251 39.08 -23.27 -4.49
N GLN A 252 38.64 -23.21 -5.76
CA GLN A 252 38.04 -24.38 -6.42
C GLN A 252 39.02 -25.57 -6.48
N GLN A 253 40.29 -25.32 -6.79
CA GLN A 253 41.33 -26.35 -6.84
C GLN A 253 41.59 -26.98 -5.45
N LYS A 254 41.69 -26.15 -4.39
CA LYS A 254 41.88 -26.64 -3.00
C LYS A 254 40.77 -27.60 -2.57
N LEU A 255 39.54 -27.36 -3.03
CA LEU A 255 38.37 -28.15 -2.71
C LEU A 255 38.19 -29.39 -3.61
N GLY A 256 39.15 -29.72 -4.48
CA GLY A 256 39.08 -30.88 -5.36
C GLY A 256 38.40 -30.63 -6.71
N PHE A 257 38.42 -29.37 -7.17
CA PHE A 257 37.75 -28.85 -8.38
C PHE A 257 36.23 -28.98 -8.36
N CYS A 258 35.55 -27.84 -8.53
CA CYS A 258 34.15 -27.80 -8.99
C CYS A 258 33.16 -28.62 -8.15
N THR A 259 33.31 -28.60 -6.82
CA THR A 259 32.49 -29.37 -5.87
C THR A 259 31.19 -28.66 -5.46
N ASN A 260 31.08 -27.34 -5.67
CA ASN A 260 29.87 -26.58 -5.39
C ASN A 260 28.88 -26.68 -6.58
N PRO A 261 27.68 -27.26 -6.41
CA PRO A 261 26.69 -27.39 -7.50
C PRO A 261 26.02 -26.06 -7.91
N LEU A 262 26.26 -24.98 -7.15
CA LEU A 262 25.73 -23.63 -7.42
C LEU A 262 26.70 -22.74 -8.21
N GLU A 263 27.90 -23.24 -8.52
CA GLU A 263 28.94 -22.51 -9.23
C GLU A 263 29.34 -23.26 -10.51
N PHE A 264 29.74 -22.52 -11.55
CA PHE A 264 30.42 -23.12 -12.68
C PHE A 264 31.77 -23.70 -12.27
N CYS A 265 32.15 -24.75 -12.97
CA CYS A 265 33.48 -25.30 -12.88
C CYS A 265 34.48 -24.35 -13.57
N VAL A 266 35.36 -23.73 -12.79
CA VAL A 266 36.36 -22.78 -13.28
C VAL A 266 37.77 -23.34 -13.00
N VAL A 267 38.55 -23.52 -14.07
CA VAL A 267 39.92 -24.06 -14.01
C VAL A 267 40.90 -23.06 -14.60
N SER A 268 42.12 -22.99 -14.05
CA SER A 268 43.14 -22.07 -14.55
C SER A 268 43.67 -22.51 -15.92
N MET A 269 43.84 -21.55 -16.86
CA MET A 269 44.50 -21.79 -18.15
C MET A 269 45.90 -22.39 -17.97
N LYS A 270 46.65 -21.92 -16.96
CA LYS A 270 47.97 -22.46 -16.60
C LYS A 270 47.91 -23.97 -16.34
N ASP A 271 46.90 -24.42 -15.59
CA ASP A 271 46.76 -25.80 -15.14
C ASP A 271 46.27 -26.72 -16.27
N VAL A 272 45.41 -26.20 -17.16
CA VAL A 272 45.00 -26.92 -18.37
C VAL A 272 46.21 -27.19 -19.27
N ILE A 273 47.04 -26.18 -19.52
CA ILE A 273 48.27 -26.31 -20.33
C ILE A 273 49.26 -27.28 -19.67
N ALA A 274 49.35 -27.27 -18.33
CA ALA A 274 50.21 -28.17 -17.58
C ALA A 274 49.67 -29.62 -17.51
N GLY A 275 48.44 -29.88 -17.95
CA GLY A 275 47.79 -31.19 -17.84
C GLY A 275 47.38 -31.56 -16.40
N ALA A 276 47.24 -30.57 -15.52
CA ALA A 276 46.87 -30.77 -14.11
C ALA A 276 45.35 -30.87 -13.88
N VAL A 277 44.54 -30.54 -14.90
CA VAL A 277 43.07 -30.58 -14.84
C VAL A 277 42.56 -31.98 -15.23
N PRO A 278 41.68 -32.61 -14.43
CA PRO A 278 41.08 -33.90 -14.76
C PRO A 278 40.29 -33.89 -16.07
N ARG A 279 40.43 -34.95 -16.88
CA ARG A 279 39.87 -35.04 -18.24
C ARG A 279 38.34 -34.97 -18.25
N GLU A 280 37.68 -35.50 -17.22
CA GLU A 280 36.23 -35.49 -17.05
C GLU A 280 35.62 -34.08 -16.92
N LEU A 281 36.47 -33.09 -16.60
CA LEU A 281 36.07 -31.67 -16.57
C LEU A 281 36.11 -31.02 -17.96
N ILE A 282 36.62 -31.69 -19.00
CA ILE A 282 36.72 -31.12 -20.36
C ILE A 282 36.04 -32.01 -21.41
N LEU A 283 36.12 -33.33 -21.25
CA LEU A 283 35.60 -34.31 -22.21
C LEU A 283 34.11 -34.09 -22.51
N GLY A 284 33.78 -33.81 -23.77
CA GLY A 284 32.39 -33.64 -24.24
C GLY A 284 31.67 -32.41 -23.70
N ARG A 285 32.38 -31.49 -23.03
CA ARG A 285 31.83 -30.24 -22.50
C ARG A 285 32.02 -29.09 -23.48
N THR A 286 31.23 -28.04 -23.29
CA THR A 286 31.48 -26.72 -23.87
C THR A 286 32.49 -25.99 -23.00
N VAL A 287 33.62 -25.61 -23.59
CA VAL A 287 34.68 -24.89 -22.89
C VAL A 287 34.60 -23.41 -23.25
N PHE A 288 34.37 -22.55 -22.27
CA PHE A 288 34.54 -21.10 -22.43
C PHE A 288 35.91 -20.69 -21.91
N VAL A 289 36.64 -19.90 -22.69
CA VAL A 289 37.95 -19.35 -22.30
C VAL A 289 37.81 -17.84 -22.20
N GLY A 290 38.11 -17.25 -21.05
CA GLY A 290 37.96 -15.82 -20.85
C GLY A 290 38.62 -15.33 -19.56
N PHE A 291 38.57 -14.02 -19.33
CA PHE A 291 39.27 -13.40 -18.21
C PHE A 291 38.55 -13.64 -16.89
N HIS A 292 39.34 -13.95 -15.85
CA HIS A 292 38.87 -14.10 -14.47
C HIS A 292 39.88 -13.43 -13.52
N SER A 293 40.32 -12.23 -13.90
CA SER A 293 41.31 -11.41 -13.20
C SER A 293 40.99 -9.93 -13.41
N VAL A 294 40.57 -9.26 -12.34
CA VAL A 294 40.32 -7.81 -12.33
C VAL A 294 41.64 -7.02 -12.46
N SER A 295 42.78 -7.62 -12.08
CA SER A 295 44.10 -6.99 -12.15
C SER A 295 44.60 -6.79 -13.58
N ALA A 296 44.17 -7.61 -14.54
CA ALA A 296 44.49 -7.44 -15.96
C ALA A 296 43.37 -6.79 -16.76
N VAL A 297 42.14 -7.27 -16.59
CA VAL A 297 40.97 -6.77 -17.34
C VAL A 297 39.77 -6.70 -16.39
N PRO A 298 39.25 -5.49 -16.08
CA PRO A 298 38.03 -5.35 -15.30
C PRO A 298 36.81 -5.68 -16.18
N ASP A 299 36.62 -6.99 -16.42
CA ASP A 299 35.49 -7.58 -17.16
C ASP A 299 34.46 -8.18 -16.19
N ASP A 300 34.13 -7.44 -15.13
CA ASP A 300 33.22 -7.88 -14.07
C ASP A 300 31.98 -7.00 -13.95
N TYR A 301 30.81 -7.64 -13.92
CA TYR A 301 29.51 -6.97 -13.96
C TYR A 301 28.62 -7.38 -12.77
N PRO A 302 27.81 -6.46 -12.24
CA PRO A 302 26.74 -6.86 -11.34
C PRO A 302 25.67 -7.60 -12.14
N VAL A 303 25.22 -8.72 -11.60
CA VAL A 303 24.15 -9.57 -12.15
C VAL A 303 23.12 -9.86 -11.04
N PRO A 304 21.90 -10.32 -11.38
CA PRO A 304 20.82 -10.49 -10.40
C PRO A 304 21.17 -11.25 -9.11
N ASN A 305 22.01 -12.28 -9.19
CA ASN A 305 22.42 -13.11 -8.05
C ASN A 305 23.87 -12.85 -7.57
N SER A 306 24.41 -11.66 -7.85
CA SER A 306 25.81 -11.26 -7.57
C SER A 306 26.05 -10.57 -6.22
N VAL A 307 25.22 -10.88 -5.21
CA VAL A 307 25.25 -10.16 -3.92
C VAL A 307 26.66 -10.19 -3.30
N GLY A 308 27.34 -9.03 -3.30
CA GLY A 308 28.67 -8.83 -2.70
C GLY A 308 29.87 -9.19 -3.59
N ARG A 309 29.68 -9.79 -4.77
CA ARG A 309 30.75 -10.11 -5.73
C ARG A 309 30.20 -10.05 -7.16
N LYS A 310 30.80 -9.24 -8.03
CA LYS A 310 30.46 -9.20 -9.46
C LYS A 310 30.86 -10.49 -10.19
N MET A 311 30.21 -10.74 -11.32
CA MET A 311 30.43 -11.90 -12.18
C MET A 311 31.27 -11.52 -13.41
N PHE A 312 32.24 -12.36 -13.79
CA PHE A 312 33.05 -12.10 -14.98
C PHE A 312 32.24 -12.31 -16.28
N GLY A 313 32.57 -11.58 -17.35
CA GLY A 313 31.87 -11.67 -18.65
C GLY A 313 31.77 -13.11 -19.17
N VAL A 314 32.86 -13.88 -19.05
CA VAL A 314 32.89 -15.30 -19.43
C VAL A 314 31.88 -16.18 -18.67
N GLU A 315 31.59 -15.85 -17.41
CA GLU A 315 30.57 -16.54 -16.60
C GLU A 315 29.14 -16.15 -17.02
N ILE A 316 28.93 -14.91 -17.50
CA ILE A 316 27.66 -14.47 -18.10
C ILE A 316 27.40 -15.27 -19.37
N TRP A 317 28.40 -15.46 -20.22
CA TRP A 317 28.29 -16.33 -21.41
C TRP A 317 28.01 -17.78 -21.04
N ALA A 318 28.66 -18.31 -20.01
CA ALA A 318 28.37 -19.64 -19.49
C ALA A 318 26.90 -19.76 -19.00
N ASN A 319 26.40 -18.79 -18.22
CA ASN A 319 25.01 -18.76 -17.77
C ASN A 319 24.02 -18.64 -18.94
N THR A 320 24.37 -17.88 -19.96
CA THR A 320 23.57 -17.72 -21.19
C THR A 320 23.49 -19.03 -21.96
N ALA A 321 24.63 -19.71 -22.18
CA ALA A 321 24.68 -21.00 -22.84
C ALA A 321 23.94 -22.09 -22.04
N GLN A 322 24.08 -22.08 -20.70
CA GLN A 322 23.36 -22.95 -19.79
C GLN A 322 21.84 -22.79 -19.95
N SER A 323 21.34 -21.55 -20.03
CA SER A 323 19.92 -21.24 -20.24
C SER A 323 19.39 -21.88 -21.55
N ILE A 324 20.22 -21.86 -22.60
CA ILE A 324 19.91 -22.49 -23.90
C ILE A 324 19.98 -24.02 -23.81
N PHE A 325 20.93 -24.58 -23.05
CA PHE A 325 21.05 -26.03 -22.83
C PHE A 325 19.86 -26.63 -22.14
N THR A 326 19.40 -25.96 -21.09
CA THR A 326 18.27 -26.41 -20.29
C THR A 326 16.94 -26.10 -20.94
N ASN A 327 16.93 -25.31 -22.03
CA ASN A 327 15.71 -24.70 -22.59
C ASN A 327 14.92 -23.96 -21.48
N ARG A 328 15.66 -23.36 -20.54
CA ARG A 328 15.12 -22.60 -19.40
C ARG A 328 15.67 -21.20 -19.50
N TYR A 329 14.84 -20.29 -19.96
CA TYR A 329 15.13 -18.87 -20.00
C TYR A 329 13.88 -18.14 -19.50
N PRO A 330 14.07 -17.05 -18.72
CA PRO A 330 12.97 -16.31 -18.13
C PRO A 330 12.25 -15.50 -19.21
N VAL A 331 10.93 -15.50 -19.19
CA VAL A 331 10.10 -14.59 -19.98
C VAL A 331 9.61 -13.52 -19.03
N LEU A 332 10.21 -12.34 -19.11
CA LEU A 332 9.85 -11.19 -18.27
C LEU A 332 8.45 -10.65 -18.61
N LYS A 333 7.98 -10.86 -19.84
CA LYS A 333 6.72 -10.37 -20.36
C LYS A 333 5.79 -11.51 -20.73
N GLN A 334 4.81 -11.80 -19.86
CA GLN A 334 3.70 -12.69 -20.19
C GLN A 334 2.84 -12.09 -21.31
N ASP A 335 2.10 -12.96 -21.99
CA ASP A 335 1.17 -12.54 -23.04
C ASP A 335 0.20 -11.46 -22.53
N PHE A 336 -0.09 -10.48 -23.38
CA PHE A 336 -0.92 -9.33 -23.03
C PHE A 336 -2.30 -9.77 -22.50
N VAL A 337 -2.93 -10.75 -23.14
CA VAL A 337 -4.26 -11.23 -22.77
C VAL A 337 -4.20 -11.93 -21.42
N THR A 338 -3.19 -12.77 -21.19
CA THR A 338 -3.02 -13.46 -19.92
C THR A 338 -2.81 -12.49 -18.74
N THR A 339 -1.97 -11.47 -18.93
CA THR A 339 -1.70 -10.44 -17.92
C THR A 339 -2.95 -9.61 -17.64
N LEU A 340 -3.69 -9.22 -18.68
CA LEU A 340 -4.94 -8.47 -18.54
C LEU A 340 -6.01 -9.26 -17.77
N LEU A 341 -6.15 -10.56 -18.06
CA LEU A 341 -7.08 -11.44 -17.35
C LEU A 341 -6.71 -11.58 -15.86
N GLN A 342 -5.43 -11.77 -15.54
CA GLN A 342 -4.96 -11.85 -14.15
C GLN A 342 -5.24 -10.55 -13.39
N LEU A 343 -4.90 -9.40 -13.98
CA LEU A 343 -5.21 -8.08 -13.42
C LEU A 343 -6.71 -7.91 -13.16
N LEU A 344 -7.55 -8.28 -14.13
CA LEU A 344 -9.01 -8.17 -14.02
C LEU A 344 -9.55 -9.05 -12.89
N LEU A 345 -9.11 -10.31 -12.82
CA LEU A 345 -9.54 -11.27 -11.81
C LEU A 345 -9.14 -10.82 -10.41
N VAL A 346 -7.89 -10.41 -10.21
CA VAL A 346 -7.41 -9.96 -8.90
C VAL A 346 -8.10 -8.67 -8.48
N THR A 347 -8.19 -7.69 -9.37
CA THR A 347 -8.84 -6.40 -9.09
C THR A 347 -10.31 -6.59 -8.72
N LEU A 348 -11.08 -7.31 -9.56
CA LEU A 348 -12.51 -7.54 -9.32
C LEU A 348 -12.74 -8.43 -8.10
N GLY A 349 -11.97 -9.51 -7.96
CA GLY A 349 -12.07 -10.42 -6.82
C GLY A 349 -11.82 -9.71 -5.49
N GLY A 350 -10.73 -8.93 -5.40
CA GLY A 350 -10.44 -8.14 -4.21
C GLY A 350 -11.47 -7.06 -3.94
N MET A 351 -11.97 -6.38 -4.99
CA MET A 351 -13.02 -5.37 -4.82
C MET A 351 -14.34 -5.98 -4.33
N LEU A 352 -14.70 -7.18 -4.79
CA LEU A 352 -15.88 -7.91 -4.31
C LEU A 352 -15.75 -8.26 -2.81
N LEU A 353 -14.57 -8.72 -2.38
CA LEU A 353 -14.30 -8.99 -0.96
C LEU A 353 -14.44 -7.72 -0.12
N VAL A 354 -13.83 -6.61 -0.55
CA VAL A 354 -13.90 -5.31 0.13
C VAL A 354 -15.35 -4.82 0.25
N VAL A 355 -16.16 -4.92 -0.81
CA VAL A 355 -17.58 -4.54 -0.76
C VAL A 355 -18.38 -5.43 0.19
N ARG A 356 -18.10 -6.73 0.20
CA ARG A 356 -18.91 -7.71 0.93
C ARG A 356 -18.59 -7.75 2.42
N TRP A 357 -17.33 -7.55 2.80
CA TRP A 357 -16.83 -7.74 4.15
C TRP A 357 -15.98 -6.57 4.69
N ARG A 358 -15.92 -5.44 3.97
CA ARG A 358 -15.21 -4.21 4.37
C ARG A 358 -13.76 -4.49 4.78
N LEU A 359 -13.39 -4.22 6.03
CA LEU A 359 -12.03 -4.39 6.54
C LEU A 359 -11.56 -5.85 6.47
N TRP A 360 -12.40 -6.81 6.87
CA TRP A 360 -12.08 -8.24 6.76
C TRP A 360 -11.98 -8.69 5.30
N GLY A 361 -12.77 -8.08 4.42
CA GLY A 361 -12.67 -8.28 2.98
C GLY A 361 -11.35 -7.77 2.40
N PHE A 362 -10.89 -6.60 2.86
CA PHE A 362 -9.60 -6.04 2.48
C PHE A 362 -8.43 -6.91 2.96
N LEU A 363 -8.45 -7.36 4.21
CA LEU A 363 -7.44 -8.30 4.74
C LEU A 363 -7.45 -9.63 3.97
N GLY A 364 -8.64 -10.15 3.64
CA GLY A 364 -8.78 -11.32 2.78
C GLY A 364 -8.21 -11.11 1.37
N ALA A 365 -8.46 -9.95 0.75
CA ALA A 365 -7.92 -9.59 -0.56
C ALA A 365 -6.38 -9.50 -0.53
N LEU A 366 -5.80 -8.91 0.54
CA LEU A 366 -4.35 -8.91 0.74
C LEU A 366 -3.79 -10.33 0.93
N GLY A 367 -4.50 -11.19 1.67
CA GLY A 367 -4.12 -12.60 1.82
C GLY A 367 -4.11 -13.35 0.49
N VAL A 368 -5.13 -13.14 -0.35
CA VAL A 368 -5.19 -13.72 -1.71
C VAL A 368 -4.06 -13.18 -2.60
N LEU A 369 -3.77 -11.88 -2.53
CA LEU A 369 -2.64 -11.28 -3.27
C LEU A 369 -1.30 -11.87 -2.83
N ALA A 370 -1.08 -12.00 -1.52
CA ALA A 370 0.13 -12.62 -0.98
C ALA A 370 0.25 -14.09 -1.40
N ALA A 371 -0.86 -14.85 -1.38
CA ALA A 371 -0.88 -16.22 -1.87
C ALA A 371 -0.60 -16.32 -3.37
N TYR A 372 -1.10 -15.39 -4.18
CA TYR A 372 -0.78 -15.30 -5.61
C TYR A 372 0.73 -15.04 -5.81
N ILE A 373 1.31 -14.08 -5.10
CA ILE A 373 2.76 -13.76 -5.20
C ILE A 373 3.61 -14.95 -4.76
N ALA A 374 3.27 -15.60 -3.64
CA ALA A 374 3.98 -16.78 -3.17
C ALA A 374 3.85 -17.96 -4.16
N GLY A 375 2.64 -18.23 -4.63
CA GLY A 375 2.38 -19.28 -5.62
C GLY A 375 3.09 -19.03 -6.95
N ALA A 376 3.20 -17.77 -7.37
CA ALA A 376 3.97 -17.34 -8.52
C ALA A 376 5.47 -17.70 -8.37
N TYR A 377 6.11 -17.32 -7.27
CA TYR A 377 7.51 -17.66 -7.03
C TYR A 377 7.75 -19.17 -6.89
N VAL A 378 6.82 -19.89 -6.27
CA VAL A 378 6.88 -21.37 -6.18
C VAL A 378 6.78 -21.97 -7.58
N LEU A 379 5.83 -21.53 -8.40
CA LEU A 379 5.68 -22.03 -9.77
C LEU A 379 6.93 -21.73 -10.62
N PHE A 380 7.49 -20.54 -10.51
CA PHE A 380 8.75 -20.19 -11.17
C PHE A 380 9.86 -21.15 -10.74
N SER A 381 10.02 -21.41 -9.44
CA SER A 381 11.03 -22.37 -8.94
C SER A 381 10.82 -23.78 -9.51
N LEU A 382 9.59 -24.31 -9.51
CA LEU A 382 9.27 -25.64 -10.07
C LEU A 382 9.52 -25.72 -11.58
N GLN A 383 9.17 -24.66 -12.32
CA GLN A 383 9.45 -24.57 -13.75
C GLN A 383 10.94 -24.53 -14.02
N THR A 384 11.73 -23.83 -13.20
CA THR A 384 13.16 -23.72 -13.42
C THR A 384 13.94 -25.00 -13.13
N GLN A 385 13.53 -25.76 -12.11
CA GLN A 385 14.06 -27.10 -11.82
C GLN A 385 13.67 -28.12 -12.89
N GLY A 386 12.66 -27.78 -13.69
CA GLY A 386 12.15 -28.60 -14.77
C GLY A 386 11.24 -29.72 -14.32
N GLU A 387 10.65 -29.58 -13.14
CA GLU A 387 9.57 -30.45 -12.66
C GLU A 387 8.26 -30.19 -13.41
N VAL A 388 8.06 -28.95 -13.90
CA VAL A 388 6.85 -28.52 -14.60
C VAL A 388 7.18 -27.80 -15.92
N GLY A 389 6.53 -28.22 -17.00
CA GLY A 389 6.67 -27.63 -18.35
C GLY A 389 8.02 -27.93 -19.01
N ASN A 390 8.08 -27.86 -20.35
CA ASN A 390 9.29 -28.16 -21.14
C ASN A 390 9.79 -26.96 -21.99
N GLY A 391 9.47 -25.74 -21.56
CA GLY A 391 9.69 -24.52 -22.35
C GLY A 391 10.11 -23.29 -21.52
N PRO A 392 9.96 -22.09 -22.11
CA PRO A 392 10.28 -20.82 -21.44
C PRO A 392 9.68 -20.75 -20.04
N VAL A 393 10.44 -20.20 -19.10
CA VAL A 393 9.98 -20.01 -17.72
C VAL A 393 9.33 -18.64 -17.64
N GLU A 394 8.01 -18.58 -17.54
CA GLU A 394 7.32 -17.29 -17.41
C GLU A 394 7.54 -16.73 -16.01
N VAL A 395 8.07 -15.50 -15.94
CA VAL A 395 8.07 -14.74 -14.69
C VAL A 395 6.62 -14.30 -14.46
N PRO A 396 5.97 -14.69 -13.36
CA PRO A 396 4.58 -14.34 -13.15
C PRO A 396 4.41 -12.82 -13.08
N SER A 397 3.31 -12.31 -13.65
CA SER A 397 3.05 -10.87 -13.83
C SER A 397 2.73 -10.08 -12.53
N ILE A 398 3.47 -10.34 -11.45
CA ILE A 398 3.33 -9.72 -10.13
C ILE A 398 3.32 -8.20 -10.22
N GLY A 399 4.19 -7.61 -11.05
CA GLY A 399 4.33 -6.16 -11.17
C GLY A 399 3.06 -5.47 -11.67
N TYR A 400 2.30 -6.11 -12.54
CA TYR A 400 1.06 -5.56 -13.08
C TYR A 400 -0.15 -5.77 -12.14
N VAL A 401 -0.08 -6.73 -11.23
CA VAL A 401 -1.16 -7.06 -10.29
C VAL A 401 -1.07 -6.27 -8.98
N LEU A 402 0.13 -5.91 -8.53
CA LEU A 402 0.34 -5.12 -7.29
C LEU A 402 -0.48 -3.82 -7.22
N PRO A 403 -0.63 -3.02 -8.31
CA PRO A 403 -1.48 -1.82 -8.30
C PRO A 403 -2.96 -2.08 -7.96
N SER A 404 -3.47 -3.30 -8.06
CA SER A 404 -4.84 -3.63 -7.62
C SER A 404 -5.08 -3.31 -6.14
N ALA A 405 -4.06 -3.44 -5.28
CA ALA A 405 -4.17 -3.13 -3.86
C ALA A 405 -4.51 -1.66 -3.60
N PHE A 406 -3.97 -0.74 -4.43
CA PHE A 406 -4.26 0.69 -4.34
C PHE A 406 -5.76 0.97 -4.54
N TRP A 407 -6.39 0.30 -5.51
CA TRP A 407 -7.82 0.45 -5.77
C TRP A 407 -8.69 -0.12 -4.64
N TRP A 408 -8.24 -1.18 -3.98
CA TRP A 408 -8.92 -1.70 -2.79
C TRP A 408 -8.88 -0.72 -1.62
N VAL A 409 -7.75 -0.04 -1.42
CA VAL A 409 -7.60 1.01 -0.39
C VAL A 409 -8.56 2.17 -0.68
N ILE A 410 -8.62 2.66 -1.92
CA ILE A 410 -9.57 3.70 -2.32
C ILE A 410 -11.02 3.24 -2.10
N GLY A 411 -11.34 2.01 -2.51
CA GLY A 411 -12.66 1.42 -2.33
C GLY A 411 -13.07 1.33 -0.85
N LEU A 412 -12.18 0.84 0.01
CA LEU A 412 -12.41 0.76 1.45
C LEU A 412 -12.57 2.16 2.07
N GLY A 413 -11.69 3.11 1.71
CA GLY A 413 -11.74 4.48 2.18
C GLY A 413 -13.07 5.16 1.84
N TYR A 414 -13.56 4.98 0.61
CA TYR A 414 -14.88 5.48 0.21
C TYR A 414 -16.02 4.90 1.05
N LEU A 415 -16.01 3.57 1.26
CA LEU A 415 -17.05 2.89 2.04
C LEU A 415 -17.09 3.37 3.50
N LEU A 416 -15.91 3.53 4.13
CA LEU A 416 -15.78 4.03 5.50
C LEU A 416 -16.18 5.50 5.62
N PHE A 417 -15.79 6.34 4.66
CA PHE A 417 -16.13 7.76 4.65
C PHE A 417 -17.64 8.00 4.51
N GLU A 418 -18.31 7.23 3.65
CA GLU A 418 -19.76 7.32 3.50
C GLU A 418 -20.50 6.86 4.77
N GLU A 419 -19.92 5.92 5.53
CA GLU A 419 -20.44 5.48 6.82
C GLU A 419 -20.38 6.62 7.86
N GLN A 420 -19.24 7.30 7.95
CA GLN A 420 -19.05 8.48 8.80
C GLN A 420 -20.05 9.61 8.48
N LEU A 421 -20.22 9.92 7.19
CA LEU A 421 -21.18 10.96 6.77
C LEU A 421 -22.63 10.59 7.09
N ALA A 422 -22.99 9.30 7.01
CA ALA A 422 -24.33 8.85 7.37
C ALA A 422 -24.59 8.99 8.87
N VAL A 423 -23.62 8.63 9.71
CA VAL A 423 -23.71 8.78 11.17
C VAL A 423 -23.87 10.26 11.55
N SER A 424 -23.04 11.14 11.00
CA SER A 424 -23.11 12.59 11.28
C SER A 424 -24.48 13.20 10.91
N ARG A 425 -25.08 12.79 9.79
CA ARG A 425 -26.42 13.26 9.38
C ARG A 425 -27.52 12.80 10.32
N THR A 426 -27.46 11.55 10.78
CA THR A 426 -28.41 11.02 11.77
C THR A 426 -28.29 11.80 13.08
N GLN A 427 -27.07 12.04 13.56
CA GLN A 427 -26.83 12.83 14.79
C GLN A 427 -27.34 14.28 14.66
N ASN A 428 -27.08 14.96 13.55
CA ASN A 428 -27.53 16.33 13.33
C ASN A 428 -29.06 16.44 13.21
N THR A 429 -29.72 15.39 12.68
CA THR A 429 -31.18 15.34 12.63
C THR A 429 -31.79 15.05 14.01
N PHE A 430 -31.20 14.13 14.78
CA PHE A 430 -31.65 13.82 16.15
C PHE A 430 -31.42 14.98 17.12
N GLY A 431 -30.29 15.69 17.03
CA GLY A 431 -29.95 16.82 17.91
C GLY A 431 -30.87 18.05 17.78
N ARG A 432 -31.78 18.08 16.80
CA ARG A 432 -32.84 19.11 16.70
C ARG A 432 -34.03 18.86 17.61
N PHE A 433 -34.19 17.63 18.10
CA PHE A 433 -35.37 17.20 18.87
C PHE A 433 -35.05 16.84 20.33
N VAL A 434 -33.77 16.68 20.65
CA VAL A 434 -33.29 16.38 22.01
C VAL A 434 -32.02 17.19 22.28
N THR A 435 -31.82 17.62 23.52
CA THR A 435 -30.58 18.30 23.91
C THR A 435 -29.39 17.34 23.76
N PRO A 436 -28.16 17.85 23.53
CA PRO A 436 -26.97 17.02 23.41
C PRO A 436 -26.77 16.06 24.59
N ALA A 437 -27.16 16.49 25.80
CA ALA A 437 -27.08 15.67 27.00
C ALA A 437 -28.02 14.45 26.93
N VAL A 438 -29.29 14.65 26.55
CA VAL A 438 -30.29 13.58 26.43
C VAL A 438 -29.96 12.65 25.27
N ALA A 439 -29.50 13.19 24.13
CA ALA A 439 -29.10 12.38 22.98
C ALA A 439 -27.98 11.38 23.33
N ARG A 440 -26.98 11.80 24.12
CA ARG A 440 -25.91 10.92 24.61
C ARG A 440 -26.46 9.81 25.49
N THR A 441 -27.28 10.15 26.47
CA THR A 441 -27.86 9.16 27.38
C THR A 441 -28.73 8.15 26.66
N ILE A 442 -29.46 8.56 25.61
CA ILE A 442 -30.21 7.62 24.75
C ILE A 442 -29.26 6.67 24.03
N MET A 443 -28.22 7.18 23.36
CA MET A 443 -27.26 6.35 22.63
C MET A 443 -26.51 5.38 23.55
N ASP A 444 -26.00 5.86 24.69
CA ASP A 444 -25.25 5.03 25.64
C ASP A 444 -26.12 3.91 26.25
N ARG A 445 -27.38 4.22 26.57
CA ARG A 445 -28.33 3.22 27.09
C ARG A 445 -28.83 2.26 26.02
N GLU A 446 -28.94 2.70 24.76
CA GLU A 446 -29.31 1.82 23.65
C GLU A 446 -28.19 0.83 23.31
N GLU A 447 -26.92 1.29 23.27
CA GLU A 447 -25.76 0.43 23.03
C GLU A 447 -25.57 -0.63 24.12
N THR A 448 -25.90 -0.30 25.37
CA THR A 448 -25.83 -1.23 26.51
C THR A 448 -27.09 -2.09 26.66
N GLY A 449 -28.11 -1.90 25.82
CA GLY A 449 -29.40 -2.61 25.90
C GLY A 449 -30.26 -2.22 27.12
N GLN A 450 -29.96 -1.10 27.77
CA GLN A 450 -30.60 -0.61 29.00
C GLN A 450 -31.60 0.53 28.74
N LEU A 451 -31.94 0.81 27.48
CA LEU A 451 -32.96 1.81 27.12
C LEU A 451 -34.36 1.29 27.47
N ALA A 452 -34.78 1.51 28.72
CA ALA A 452 -36.08 1.11 29.25
C ALA A 452 -36.80 2.30 29.88
N LEU A 453 -38.12 2.16 30.01
CA LEU A 453 -38.94 3.05 30.84
C LEU A 453 -38.53 2.89 32.31
N GLY A 454 -38.50 4.01 33.04
CA GLY A 454 -38.03 4.07 34.41
C GLY A 454 -37.04 5.19 34.62
N GLY A 455 -36.73 5.47 35.88
CA GLY A 455 -35.83 6.54 36.27
C GLY A 455 -35.04 6.21 37.52
N GLU A 456 -34.01 7.01 37.76
CA GLU A 456 -33.14 6.93 38.93
C GLU A 456 -33.49 8.08 39.87
N ASP A 457 -33.45 7.83 41.18
CA ASP A 457 -33.48 8.91 42.17
C ASP A 457 -32.18 9.72 42.03
N ARG A 458 -32.32 10.99 41.66
CA ARG A 458 -31.22 11.94 41.51
C ARG A 458 -31.58 13.23 42.21
N ARG A 459 -30.57 13.82 42.84
CA ARG A 459 -30.63 15.21 43.25
C ARG A 459 -30.42 16.09 42.03
N VAL A 460 -31.29 17.07 41.84
CA VAL A 460 -31.25 18.00 40.70
C VAL A 460 -31.63 19.40 41.16
N THR A 461 -31.20 20.41 40.41
CA THR A 461 -31.80 21.75 40.43
C THR A 461 -32.71 21.95 39.22
N VAL A 462 -33.96 22.36 39.46
CA VAL A 462 -34.96 22.62 38.43
C VAL A 462 -35.28 24.11 38.38
N LEU A 463 -35.26 24.68 37.18
CA LEU A 463 -35.71 26.04 36.88
C LEU A 463 -36.94 25.97 35.97
N PHE A 464 -37.97 26.73 36.35
CA PHE A 464 -39.08 27.08 35.47
C PHE A 464 -39.04 28.57 35.17
N GLY A 465 -39.10 28.93 33.88
CA GLY A 465 -39.27 30.30 33.42
C GLY A 465 -40.61 30.45 32.70
N ASP A 466 -41.35 31.49 33.03
CA ASP A 466 -42.68 31.77 32.44
C ASP A 466 -42.81 33.23 32.01
N ILE A 467 -43.50 33.47 30.89
CA ILE A 467 -43.73 34.83 30.36
C ILE A 467 -44.85 35.50 31.16
N ARG A 468 -44.57 36.69 31.69
CA ARG A 468 -45.58 37.49 32.40
C ARG A 468 -46.52 38.18 31.42
N GLY A 469 -47.81 37.98 31.64
CA GLY A 469 -48.86 38.55 30.81
C GLY A 469 -48.97 37.90 29.42
N PHE A 470 -48.50 36.67 29.25
CA PHE A 470 -48.51 35.98 27.96
C PHE A 470 -49.88 35.96 27.28
N THR A 471 -50.95 35.69 28.03
CA THR A 471 -52.33 35.70 27.50
C THR A 471 -52.67 37.05 26.87
N THR A 472 -52.39 38.15 27.57
CA THR A 472 -52.62 39.52 27.08
C THR A 472 -51.75 39.85 25.85
N ILE A 473 -50.51 39.38 25.82
CA ILE A 473 -49.61 39.54 24.66
C ILE A 473 -50.12 38.73 23.46
N SER A 474 -50.63 37.52 23.69
CA SER A 474 -51.10 36.59 22.67
C SER A 474 -52.41 37.05 22.00
N GLU A 475 -53.28 37.76 22.73
CA GLU A 475 -54.51 38.36 22.19
C GLU A 475 -54.23 39.52 21.22
N GLY A 476 -53.10 40.22 21.38
CA GLY A 476 -52.71 41.37 20.57
C GLY A 476 -51.86 41.07 19.32
N MET A 477 -51.53 39.80 19.06
CA MET A 477 -50.56 39.41 18.01
C MET A 477 -51.10 38.30 17.09
N THR A 478 -50.61 38.26 15.84
CA THR A 478 -50.88 37.10 14.97
C THR A 478 -50.05 35.89 15.42
N PRO A 479 -50.54 34.64 15.24
CA PRO A 479 -49.82 33.44 15.66
C PRO A 479 -48.40 33.32 15.07
N ALA A 480 -48.17 33.79 13.85
CA ALA A 480 -46.86 33.76 13.20
C ALA A 480 -45.86 34.73 13.86
N ILE A 481 -46.30 35.93 14.23
CA ILE A 481 -45.48 36.93 14.94
C ILE A 481 -45.18 36.47 16.36
N LEU A 482 -46.19 35.95 17.07
CA LEU A 482 -46.05 35.36 18.40
C LEU A 482 -45.03 34.22 18.42
N LEU A 483 -45.13 33.30 17.45
CA LEU A 483 -44.18 32.18 17.31
C LEU A 483 -42.76 32.67 16.99
N GLY A 484 -42.63 33.71 16.16
CA GLY A 484 -41.34 34.35 15.89
C GLY A 484 -40.69 34.95 17.14
N HIS A 485 -41.48 35.59 18.01
CA HIS A 485 -41.01 36.09 19.29
C HIS A 485 -40.61 34.98 20.26
N LEU A 486 -41.46 33.96 20.43
CA LEU A 486 -41.15 32.81 21.27
C LEU A 486 -39.84 32.12 20.84
N ASN A 487 -39.69 31.85 19.55
CA ASN A 487 -38.46 31.23 19.02
C ASN A 487 -37.22 32.09 19.29
N ARG A 488 -37.30 33.42 19.13
CA ARG A 488 -36.18 34.32 19.43
C ARG A 488 -35.79 34.31 20.91
N TYR A 489 -36.78 34.37 21.81
CA TYR A 489 -36.52 34.35 23.26
C TYR A 489 -36.01 32.99 23.73
N PHE A 490 -36.60 31.89 23.25
CA PHE A 490 -36.11 30.55 23.56
C PHE A 490 -34.71 30.28 23.00
N ASP A 491 -34.37 30.72 21.79
CA ASP A 491 -33.03 30.55 21.21
C ASP A 491 -31.95 31.27 22.03
N GLY A 492 -32.21 32.51 22.45
CA GLY A 492 -31.32 33.25 23.34
C GLY A 492 -31.19 32.61 24.72
N MET A 493 -32.31 32.18 25.32
CA MET A 493 -32.30 31.48 26.61
C MET A 493 -31.54 30.15 26.54
N VAL A 494 -31.78 29.32 25.51
CA VAL A 494 -31.08 28.04 25.30
C VAL A 494 -29.57 28.25 25.18
N THR A 495 -29.14 29.32 24.50
CA THR A 495 -27.73 29.69 24.40
C THR A 495 -27.11 29.97 25.78
N ILE A 496 -27.85 30.64 26.67
CA ILE A 496 -27.44 30.90 28.04
C ILE A 496 -27.44 29.60 28.86
N VAL A 497 -28.52 28.79 28.79
CA VAL A 497 -28.63 27.48 29.47
C VAL A 497 -27.42 26.61 29.19
N ASN A 498 -27.03 26.48 27.91
CA ASN A 498 -25.92 25.64 27.50
C ASN A 498 -24.56 26.12 28.07
N ARG A 499 -24.39 27.43 28.30
CA ARG A 499 -23.17 27.99 28.91
C ARG A 499 -23.02 27.59 30.37
N TYR A 500 -24.15 27.44 31.08
CA TYR A 500 -24.20 27.02 32.47
C TYR A 500 -24.43 25.51 32.63
N GLU A 501 -24.23 24.70 31.59
CA GLU A 501 -24.37 23.24 31.61
C GLU A 501 -25.79 22.74 31.95
N GLY A 502 -26.81 23.58 31.78
CA GLY A 502 -28.20 23.17 31.97
C GLY A 502 -28.73 22.36 30.80
N SER A 503 -29.72 21.50 31.06
CA SER A 503 -30.43 20.74 30.05
C SER A 503 -31.87 21.23 29.95
N VAL A 504 -32.24 21.82 28.81
CA VAL A 504 -33.64 22.16 28.52
C VAL A 504 -34.45 20.86 28.40
N ASN A 505 -35.43 20.68 29.27
CA ASN A 505 -36.25 19.47 29.30
C ASN A 505 -37.38 19.54 28.29
N LYS A 506 -38.21 20.60 28.40
CA LYS A 506 -39.36 20.81 27.53
C LYS A 506 -39.80 22.27 27.49
N TYR A 507 -40.56 22.60 26.45
CA TYR A 507 -41.33 23.83 26.32
C TYR A 507 -42.81 23.51 26.52
N ASN A 508 -43.47 24.18 27.46
CA ASN A 508 -44.90 24.03 27.72
C ASN A 508 -45.60 25.37 27.42
N GLY A 509 -45.91 25.61 26.15
CA GLY A 509 -46.46 26.91 25.72
C GLY A 509 -45.41 28.03 25.82
N ASP A 510 -45.65 28.95 26.74
CA ASP A 510 -44.78 30.07 27.14
C ASP A 510 -43.75 29.72 28.21
N ASN A 511 -43.85 28.51 28.79
CA ASN A 511 -42.97 28.06 29.86
C ASN A 511 -41.76 27.28 29.33
N ILE A 512 -40.59 27.54 29.93
CA ILE A 512 -39.36 26.77 29.74
C ILE A 512 -38.98 26.04 31.03
N MET A 513 -38.68 24.74 30.92
CA MET A 513 -38.16 23.93 32.02
C MET A 513 -36.71 23.55 31.75
N VAL A 514 -35.82 23.86 32.70
CA VAL A 514 -34.38 23.56 32.63
C VAL A 514 -33.96 22.78 33.86
N ILE A 515 -33.07 21.81 33.68
CA ILE A 515 -32.61 20.89 34.72
C ILE A 515 -31.09 20.89 34.75
N TRP A 516 -30.52 20.92 35.96
CA TRP A 516 -29.12 20.63 36.26
C TRP A 516 -29.06 19.35 37.10
N GLY A 517 -27.99 18.55 36.94
CA GLY A 517 -27.84 17.26 37.66
C GLY A 517 -28.47 16.04 36.96
N ALA A 518 -29.27 16.25 35.89
CA ALA A 518 -29.80 15.17 35.05
C ALA A 518 -29.93 15.59 33.57
N PRO A 519 -29.60 14.71 32.59
CA PRO A 519 -29.05 13.36 32.76
C PRO A 519 -27.55 13.32 33.10
N ILE A 520 -26.87 14.45 32.98
CA ILE A 520 -25.44 14.60 33.27
C ILE A 520 -25.31 15.26 34.65
N GLU A 521 -24.43 14.73 35.49
CA GLU A 521 -24.10 15.36 36.77
C GLU A 521 -23.37 16.67 36.56
N VAL A 522 -23.74 17.69 37.34
CA VAL A 522 -23.17 19.03 37.25
C VAL A 522 -22.75 19.47 38.66
N ALA A 523 -21.49 19.85 38.83
CA ALA A 523 -21.02 20.44 40.07
C ALA A 523 -21.61 21.85 40.27
N ASP A 524 -21.91 22.21 41.51
CA ASP A 524 -22.51 23.49 41.91
C ASP A 524 -23.83 23.80 41.16
N GLU A 525 -24.69 22.78 40.99
CA GLU A 525 -25.93 22.86 40.21
C GLU A 525 -26.85 24.03 40.62
N ALA A 526 -27.06 24.22 41.92
CA ALA A 526 -27.89 25.30 42.45
C ALA A 526 -27.34 26.69 42.08
N ARG A 527 -26.02 26.87 42.20
CA ARG A 527 -25.35 28.12 41.85
C ARG A 527 -25.43 28.41 40.36
N LYS A 528 -25.12 27.43 39.51
CA LYS A 528 -25.19 27.57 38.04
C LYS A 528 -26.61 27.88 37.58
N ALA A 529 -27.63 27.27 38.17
CA ALA A 529 -29.02 27.55 37.85
C ALA A 529 -29.41 29.00 38.16
N VAL A 530 -29.00 29.53 39.31
CA VAL A 530 -29.29 30.92 39.70
C VAL A 530 -28.49 31.92 38.85
N GLU A 531 -27.21 31.69 38.61
CA GLU A 531 -26.39 32.52 37.72
C GLU A 531 -26.97 32.54 36.29
N CYS A 532 -27.41 31.38 35.79
CA CYS A 532 -28.11 31.26 34.51
C CYS A 532 -29.39 32.11 34.47
N ALA A 533 -30.23 32.04 35.51
CA ALA A 533 -31.46 32.81 35.59
C ALA A 533 -31.21 34.33 35.64
N LEU A 534 -30.20 34.77 36.39
CA LEU A 534 -29.80 36.17 36.46
C LEU A 534 -29.24 36.67 35.12
N GLU A 535 -28.50 35.82 34.37
CA GLU A 535 -28.04 36.18 33.03
C GLU A 535 -29.21 36.26 32.03
N MET A 536 -30.16 35.31 32.07
CA MET A 536 -31.38 35.36 31.26
C MET A 536 -32.17 36.64 31.53
N GLN A 537 -32.37 36.99 32.81
CA GLN A 537 -33.05 38.21 33.23
C GLN A 537 -32.37 39.46 32.62
N LYS A 538 -31.05 39.58 32.73
CA LYS A 538 -30.27 40.69 32.15
C LYS A 538 -30.38 40.72 30.62
N TRP A 539 -30.30 39.56 29.97
CA TRP A 539 -30.41 39.45 28.53
C TRP A 539 -31.81 39.88 28.03
N ILE A 540 -32.88 39.44 28.69
CA ILE A 540 -34.27 39.82 28.38
C ILE A 540 -34.49 41.33 28.58
N GLN A 541 -33.94 41.91 29.66
CA GLN A 541 -33.97 43.36 29.89
C GLN A 541 -33.26 44.14 28.77
N ALA A 542 -32.07 43.67 28.35
CA ALA A 542 -31.33 44.28 27.27
C ALA A 542 -32.04 44.16 25.91
N GLU A 543 -32.67 43.02 25.61
CA GLU A 543 -33.44 42.84 24.37
C GLU A 543 -34.68 43.73 24.30
N ARG A 544 -35.37 43.93 25.43
CA ARG A 544 -36.45 44.94 25.52
C ARG A 544 -35.93 46.35 25.30
N ALA A 545 -34.80 46.72 25.91
CA ALA A 545 -34.22 48.06 25.78
C ALA A 545 -33.82 48.41 24.33
N LYS A 546 -33.53 47.40 23.50
CA LYS A 546 -33.25 47.57 22.05
C LYS A 546 -34.50 47.79 21.19
N GLY A 547 -35.68 47.94 21.79
CA GLY A 547 -36.96 48.06 21.08
C GLY A 547 -37.64 46.73 20.77
N GLY A 548 -37.26 45.66 21.46
CA GLY A 548 -37.97 44.37 21.42
C GLY A 548 -39.37 44.46 22.07
N PRO A 549 -40.24 43.45 21.85
CA PRO A 549 -41.55 43.41 22.50
C PRO A 549 -41.37 43.35 24.01
N ASP A 550 -42.29 43.99 24.76
CA ASP A 550 -42.23 44.07 26.22
C ASP A 550 -42.56 42.73 26.92
N VAL A 551 -41.67 41.76 26.74
CA VAL A 551 -41.74 40.43 27.34
C VAL A 551 -40.91 40.43 28.61
N SER A 552 -41.51 40.02 29.71
CA SER A 552 -40.80 39.78 30.96
C SER A 552 -41.01 38.35 31.41
N PHE A 553 -40.01 37.81 32.09
CA PHE A 553 -40.09 36.46 32.66
C PHE A 553 -40.12 36.56 34.18
N GLY A 554 -40.72 35.57 34.82
CA GLY A 554 -40.32 35.23 36.19
C GLY A 554 -39.72 33.83 36.20
N PHE A 555 -38.73 33.65 37.07
CA PHE A 555 -38.00 32.40 37.21
C PHE A 555 -38.20 31.83 38.62
N GLY A 556 -38.50 30.55 38.72
CA GLY A 556 -38.64 29.81 39.97
C GLY A 556 -37.66 28.63 39.98
N ILE A 557 -36.85 28.55 41.04
CA ILE A 557 -35.75 27.59 41.14
C ILE A 557 -35.87 26.78 42.43
N ASN A 558 -35.78 25.47 42.34
CA ASN A 558 -35.75 24.59 43.50
C ASN A 558 -34.74 23.45 43.32
N THR A 559 -34.09 23.05 44.42
CA THR A 559 -33.09 21.98 44.46
C THR A 559 -33.57 20.86 45.37
N GLY A 560 -33.44 19.61 44.94
CA GLY A 560 -33.85 18.44 45.72
C GLY A 560 -33.92 17.15 44.90
N HIS A 561 -34.44 16.09 45.52
CA HIS A 561 -34.51 14.76 44.91
C HIS A 561 -35.70 14.59 43.97
N VAL A 562 -35.45 14.02 42.80
CA VAL A 562 -36.45 13.65 41.78
C VAL A 562 -36.15 12.28 41.21
N VAL A 563 -37.16 11.68 40.59
CA VAL A 563 -36.95 10.52 39.70
C VAL A 563 -36.68 11.05 38.29
N ALA A 564 -35.45 10.88 37.80
CA ALA A 564 -35.01 11.29 36.47
C ALA A 564 -34.94 10.09 35.52
N GLY A 565 -35.66 10.11 34.39
CA GLY A 565 -35.72 8.94 33.53
C GLY A 565 -36.57 9.08 32.28
N PHE A 566 -36.73 7.96 31.57
CA PHE A 566 -37.58 7.88 30.38
C PHE A 566 -39.01 7.55 30.77
N LEU A 567 -39.93 8.44 30.39
CA LEU A 567 -41.37 8.30 30.57
C LEU A 567 -42.06 8.19 29.22
N GLY A 568 -43.15 7.42 29.14
CA GLY A 568 -44.01 7.35 27.97
C GLY A 568 -44.39 5.93 27.60
N ALA A 569 -44.64 5.70 26.31
CA ALA A 569 -44.90 4.38 25.74
C ALA A 569 -43.69 3.92 24.91
N LEU A 570 -43.56 2.61 24.65
CA LEU A 570 -42.43 2.04 23.89
C LEU A 570 -42.19 2.71 22.52
N GLY A 571 -43.24 3.26 21.89
CA GLY A 571 -43.13 3.98 20.61
C GLY A 571 -42.85 5.49 20.72
N ARG A 572 -42.88 6.07 21.93
CA ARG A 572 -42.64 7.50 22.19
C ARG A 572 -42.21 7.69 23.64
N MET A 573 -40.90 7.82 23.85
CA MET A 573 -40.28 8.07 25.14
C MET A 573 -39.79 9.52 25.23
N GLU A 574 -39.91 10.12 26.40
CA GLU A 574 -39.40 11.45 26.72
C GLU A 574 -38.55 11.36 27.99
N TYR A 575 -37.34 11.92 27.95
CA TYR A 575 -36.52 12.02 29.16
C TYR A 575 -37.01 13.20 30.01
N THR A 576 -37.41 12.95 31.25
CA THR A 576 -37.95 14.00 32.13
C THR A 576 -37.67 13.68 33.60
N VAL A 577 -37.92 14.67 34.46
CA VAL A 577 -37.83 14.52 35.92
C VAL A 577 -39.21 14.61 36.54
N ILE A 578 -39.48 13.74 37.51
CA ILE A 578 -40.75 13.68 38.23
C ILE A 578 -40.46 13.71 39.73
N GLY A 579 -41.06 14.65 40.45
CA GLY A 579 -40.91 14.76 41.89
C GLY A 579 -41.45 16.06 42.45
N ASP A 580 -41.52 16.13 43.79
CA ASP A 580 -41.94 17.33 44.52
C ASP A 580 -41.05 18.53 44.16
N THR A 581 -39.75 18.32 43.96
CA THR A 581 -38.79 19.38 43.61
C THR A 581 -39.19 20.15 42.35
N ALA A 582 -39.59 19.44 41.28
CA ALA A 582 -40.02 20.06 40.03
C ALA A 582 -41.37 20.81 40.20
N ASN A 583 -42.28 20.26 41.01
CA ASN A 583 -43.56 20.91 41.31
C ASN A 583 -43.35 22.21 42.10
N VAL A 584 -42.47 22.20 43.10
CA VAL A 584 -42.13 23.41 43.88
C VAL A 584 -41.49 24.46 42.98
N ALA A 585 -40.53 24.10 42.12
CA ALA A 585 -39.92 25.04 41.17
C ALA A 585 -40.97 25.70 40.28
N SER A 586 -41.86 24.91 39.67
CA SER A 586 -42.97 25.42 38.84
C SER A 586 -43.89 26.37 39.61
N ARG A 587 -44.13 26.10 40.89
CA ARG A 587 -44.99 26.93 41.74
C ARG A 587 -44.32 28.23 42.13
N LEU A 588 -43.03 28.22 42.44
CA LEU A 588 -42.24 29.44 42.68
C LEU A 588 -42.25 30.38 41.45
N THR A 589 -42.40 29.83 40.25
CA THR A 589 -42.60 30.58 39.01
C THR A 589 -44.02 31.15 38.84
N SER A 590 -44.94 31.00 39.80
CA SER A 590 -46.26 31.65 39.70
C SER A 590 -46.12 33.17 39.72
N ALA A 591 -46.98 33.88 38.98
CA ALA A 591 -46.88 35.34 38.77
C ALA A 591 -46.96 36.17 40.07
N ASP A 592 -47.61 35.59 41.08
CA ASP A 592 -47.81 36.11 42.43
C ASP A 592 -46.54 36.05 43.30
N ILE A 593 -45.55 35.24 42.89
CA ILE A 593 -44.31 34.98 43.63
C ILE A 593 -43.12 35.58 42.86
N ALA A 594 -42.71 34.96 41.77
CA ALA A 594 -41.67 35.49 40.89
C ALA A 594 -42.28 36.54 39.96
N ARG A 595 -42.38 37.79 40.41
CA ARG A 595 -42.98 38.86 39.61
C ARG A 595 -42.12 39.19 38.39
N ARG A 596 -42.55 40.18 37.62
CA ARG A 596 -41.86 40.69 36.43
C ARG A 596 -40.35 40.85 36.68
N ASP A 597 -39.57 40.09 35.90
CA ASP A 597 -38.12 40.08 35.94
C ASP A 597 -37.54 39.68 37.30
N GLN A 598 -38.18 38.78 38.04
CA GLN A 598 -37.66 38.27 39.31
C GLN A 598 -37.16 36.84 39.17
N VAL A 599 -36.10 36.53 39.93
CA VAL A 599 -35.58 35.18 40.15
C VAL A 599 -35.90 34.80 41.58
N ALA A 600 -36.80 33.85 41.77
CA ALA A 600 -37.19 33.33 43.07
C ALA A 600 -36.64 31.91 43.26
N CYS A 601 -36.18 31.61 44.48
CA CYS A 601 -35.72 30.27 44.85
C CYS A 601 -36.25 29.82 46.21
N SER A 602 -36.18 28.52 46.45
CA SER A 602 -36.43 27.92 47.76
C SER A 602 -35.27 28.12 48.75
N ALA A 603 -35.53 27.84 50.04
CA ALA A 603 -34.50 27.79 51.08
C ALA A 603 -33.40 26.77 50.77
N GLU A 604 -33.78 25.61 50.23
CA GLU A 604 -32.86 24.54 49.87
C GLU A 604 -31.86 25.03 48.82
N THR A 605 -32.33 25.70 47.76
CA THR A 605 -31.44 26.32 46.76
C THR A 605 -30.56 27.40 47.39
N LEU A 606 -31.13 28.31 48.21
CA LEU A 606 -30.38 29.40 48.84
C LEU A 606 -29.22 28.89 49.70
N SER A 607 -29.43 27.81 50.43
CA SER A 607 -28.41 27.22 51.32
C SER A 607 -27.14 26.77 50.58
N GLU A 608 -27.22 26.55 49.27
CA GLU A 608 -26.13 26.07 48.42
C GLU A 608 -25.41 27.20 47.66
N LEU A 609 -25.87 28.45 47.75
CA LEU A 609 -25.31 29.58 47.00
C LEU A 609 -24.09 30.23 47.68
N GLY A 610 -23.78 29.85 48.92
CA GLY A 610 -22.71 30.43 49.73
C GLY A 610 -23.07 31.78 50.37
N SER A 611 -22.08 32.51 50.92
CA SER A 611 -22.30 33.70 51.75
C SER A 611 -22.34 35.04 50.99
N ASP A 612 -22.03 35.08 49.70
CA ASP A 612 -21.99 36.31 48.88
C ASP A 612 -23.21 36.40 47.95
N VAL A 613 -24.38 36.51 48.56
CA VAL A 613 -25.68 36.56 47.88
C VAL A 613 -26.50 37.73 48.42
N ASP A 614 -27.00 38.57 47.51
CA ASP A 614 -27.98 39.60 47.82
C ASP A 614 -29.39 39.05 47.54
N TYR A 615 -30.18 38.88 48.60
CA TYR A 615 -31.50 38.29 48.53
C TYR A 615 -32.53 39.04 49.38
N VAL A 616 -33.79 38.94 48.98
CA VAL A 616 -34.96 39.46 49.72
C VAL A 616 -35.83 38.28 50.13
N ASP A 617 -36.17 38.21 51.42
CA ASP A 617 -37.12 37.22 51.93
C ASP A 617 -38.54 37.56 51.46
N LEU A 618 -39.15 36.67 50.69
CA LEU A 618 -40.52 36.81 50.19
C LEU A 618 -41.56 36.15 51.11
N GLY A 619 -41.11 35.56 52.22
CA GLY A 619 -41.93 34.83 53.17
C GLY A 619 -42.16 33.36 52.78
N ALA A 620 -42.90 32.66 53.63
CA ALA A 620 -43.23 31.26 53.43
C ALA A 620 -44.54 31.11 52.64
N ILE A 621 -44.49 30.37 51.54
CA ILE A 621 -45.59 30.25 50.58
C ILE A 621 -46.20 28.86 50.68
N GLN A 622 -47.51 28.79 50.85
CA GLN A 622 -48.21 27.52 50.86
C GLN A 622 -48.27 26.93 49.44
N VAL A 623 -47.51 25.87 49.20
CA VAL A 623 -47.57 25.15 47.93
C VAL A 623 -48.69 24.11 48.00
N LYS A 624 -49.60 24.13 47.03
CA LYS A 624 -50.69 23.17 46.93
C LYS A 624 -50.14 21.74 46.84
N GLY A 625 -50.42 20.92 47.85
CA GLY A 625 -49.94 19.53 47.95
C GLY A 625 -48.87 19.31 49.03
N ARG A 626 -48.35 20.37 49.67
CA ARG A 626 -47.42 20.30 50.80
C ARG A 626 -48.11 20.80 52.06
N ALA A 627 -47.89 20.12 53.19
CA ALA A 627 -48.39 20.57 54.50
C ALA A 627 -47.57 21.76 55.02
N GLU A 628 -46.25 21.73 54.83
CA GLU A 628 -45.33 22.77 55.27
C GLU A 628 -45.19 23.87 54.19
N PRO A 629 -45.31 25.16 54.57
CA PRO A 629 -44.99 26.28 53.70
C PRO A 629 -43.53 26.22 53.20
N VAL A 630 -43.30 26.60 51.95
CA VAL A 630 -41.95 26.69 51.37
C VAL A 630 -41.44 28.12 51.56
N ALA A 631 -40.34 28.29 52.29
CA ALA A 631 -39.67 29.59 52.39
C ALA A 631 -39.09 29.99 51.03
N CYS A 632 -39.42 31.20 50.59
CA CYS A 632 -39.09 31.71 49.27
C CYS A 632 -38.25 32.98 49.35
N TYR A 633 -37.23 33.07 48.50
CA TYR A 633 -36.29 34.18 48.46
C TYR A 633 -36.15 34.69 47.03
N GLN A 634 -36.16 36.00 46.85
CA GLN A 634 -35.78 36.64 45.60
C GLN A 634 -34.27 36.85 45.58
N ILE A 635 -33.58 36.40 44.53
CA ILE A 635 -32.15 36.63 44.34
C ILE A 635 -31.95 37.83 43.41
N ASN A 636 -31.19 38.83 43.89
CA ASN A 636 -30.84 40.02 43.11
C ASN A 636 -29.42 39.93 42.53
N ARG A 637 -28.48 39.34 43.28
CA ARG A 637 -27.07 39.20 42.88
C ARG A 637 -26.41 38.02 43.59
N ILE A 638 -25.46 37.38 42.90
CA ILE A 638 -24.47 36.46 43.47
C ILE A 638 -23.08 36.94 43.05
N GLY A 639 -22.21 37.21 44.01
CA GLY A 639 -20.75 37.46 43.90
C GLY A 639 -20.14 38.07 42.63
N ALA A 640 -18.83 37.89 42.45
CA ALA A 640 -18.15 38.21 41.19
C ALA A 640 -18.46 37.09 40.18
N LEU A 641 -19.11 37.46 39.06
CA LEU A 641 -19.37 36.56 37.93
C LEU A 641 -18.04 36.05 37.38
N ALA A 642 -17.65 34.83 37.74
CA ALA A 642 -16.65 34.11 36.97
C ALA A 642 -17.35 33.76 35.65
N ASN A 643 -16.95 34.39 34.54
CA ASN A 643 -17.39 33.93 33.22
C ASN A 643 -17.00 32.45 33.11
N PRO A 644 -17.96 31.51 33.11
CA PRO A 644 -17.63 30.12 32.88
C PRO A 644 -17.10 30.04 31.45
N ASN A 645 -15.94 29.41 31.26
CA ASN A 645 -15.49 29.08 29.92
C ASN A 645 -16.60 28.29 29.23
N ALA A 646 -16.89 28.62 27.97
CA ALA A 646 -17.83 27.85 27.17
C ALA A 646 -17.50 26.37 27.31
N ALA A 647 -18.50 25.54 27.63
CA ALA A 647 -18.33 24.10 27.73
C ALA A 647 -17.58 23.62 26.48
N PRO A 648 -16.45 22.90 26.62
CA PRO A 648 -15.66 22.50 25.47
C PRO A 648 -16.56 21.72 24.49
N ALA A 649 -16.39 22.00 23.21
CA ALA A 649 -17.07 21.23 22.17
C ALA A 649 -16.81 19.74 22.43
N PRO A 650 -17.83 18.86 22.25
CA PRO A 650 -17.71 17.45 22.60
C PRO A 650 -16.46 16.84 21.97
N GLN A 651 -15.50 16.41 22.80
CA GLN A 651 -14.55 15.40 22.35
C GLN A 651 -15.29 14.08 22.34
N ILE A 652 -15.91 13.79 21.19
CA ILE A 652 -16.46 12.48 20.91
C ILE A 652 -15.24 11.56 20.81
N ARG A 653 -14.99 10.76 21.85
CA ARG A 653 -14.28 9.51 21.64
C ARG A 653 -15.19 8.67 20.76
N VAL A 654 -14.96 8.75 19.45
CA VAL A 654 -15.41 7.70 18.55
C VAL A 654 -14.71 6.46 19.07
N ALA A 655 -15.41 5.63 19.83
CA ALA A 655 -14.97 4.27 20.03
C ALA A 655 -14.79 3.73 18.62
N SER A 656 -13.52 3.47 18.27
CA SER A 656 -13.17 2.61 17.15
C SER A 656 -14.12 1.42 17.24
N ALA A 657 -15.05 1.32 16.29
CA ALA A 657 -15.98 0.22 16.21
C ALA A 657 -15.19 -1.07 16.46
N ALA A 658 -15.64 -1.82 17.46
CA ALA A 658 -15.02 -3.03 17.94
C ALA A 658 -14.51 -3.87 16.75
N VAL A 659 -13.18 -3.99 16.69
CA VAL A 659 -12.55 -5.18 16.15
C VAL A 659 -13.13 -6.33 16.96
N ALA A 660 -14.11 -7.02 16.38
CA ALA A 660 -14.63 -8.25 16.91
C ALA A 660 -13.47 -9.27 16.94
N GLY A 661 -12.97 -9.53 18.14
CA GLY A 661 -12.05 -10.61 18.47
C GLY A 661 -12.47 -11.16 19.82
N SER A 662 -13.44 -12.07 19.79
CA SER A 662 -13.81 -12.93 20.90
C SER A 662 -12.76 -14.04 21.05
N HIS A 663 -12.25 -14.18 22.28
CA HIS A 663 -11.29 -15.16 22.81
C HIS A 663 -9.81 -14.95 22.54
#